data_AF-A0AAP4ALA0-F1
#
_entry.id   AF-A0AAP4ALA0-F1
#
_cell.length_a   1.000
_cell.length_b   1.000
_cell.length_c   1.000
_cell.angle_alpha   90.00
_cell.angle_beta   90.00
_cell.angle_gamma   90.00
#
_symmetry.space_group_name_H-M   'P 1'
#
loop_
_entity.id
_entity.type
_entity.pdbx_description
1 polymer ?
#
loop_
_entity_poly.entity_id
_entity_poly.type
_entity_poly.pdbx_seq_one_letter_code
_entity_poly.pdbx_strand_id
1 'polypeptide(L)'
;MKEQEQKNLNTQEPKQQNQDKVKTQNPKTKVIVWSAAGAAAAALSSVVSITTVFSNQRKVSFLDKVLQSIKIDVKDKETKTKEDIKTIGDFVASGLNSKLYELIVETEEDQVNKQPLDKDKPYTTFRTKFAIRNKVTKAQSNYRIFEFRGIKPPKEKAELNELGKISEKEEDRVNDKVKIEFINFNRSEHLASAVATRDKNGKFEHFNIYLKQDNEDALLYDIVNIDVTTNDNEAKAIISYQLKVKSVDDEKFTSDKLSIEFKDFAIPSTQLTHYLNNLDIKYKDASSTYIQDANREDIVQGTTLSNPNYNLEFENFEKLETENKVKAKVKIVDKKTNESSETRDIEIAGFYDYEKFANEVLNKVTFNYNDKDTTFATDINKDLLTNNLSSLENNKDLVVFDLSYRQENEEDSSKRTNLLVSCKLLNTKTGFKTEEKNYLVSGFKNYLIQSELDNYAKTIVLDVDSKDNKYAKDVNSFGEIKQVTFDSTKYEFNLNDVIISQPVDLETVKVNFTIKEKNGKQNIKSSQQTFDIQGFALPIEKLNQLIENVSITMPTASSTFAYEMWDDTGWDKLAKEQLSDKCEFNTHSVKQIDKDKIRVEFTIKQKDKTLSSNVKAITLENFKVNDPLEEWKYSTYSYNGHQVATLNKFLDSDYKDVTVPAHIDGYAVKKASYLFVNDTYTLKLHKITFSEGIEELENTFLNYLRVGEITLPKSIKKITNGMIKCPNITKLSLYDNIETIDGLIDQYKENIEIIVNESSIEKKLKLTTNDNLQWLISEDETKLFKVFNKNNSSIEELKIKNSIVEITPLALHNLNIKKLIADTSSKLEKLPSYILDNINVIEEINFQNANKLKVIPQAFITSKNLKTVKLPDGLEEILANAFIYSNKITSLNLPSTLKFIGDSALFGLEECSFSDDIKKLAKIEIISKYALGNTKTNEVDLTISSNLKKIDNYAFHNEKDFIHNIKTLTLPNNCSNIEIGSLIIKKSESFKINVRGVSTKPEIWAKDWFKEWNESDQTAGGIITWNYTG
;
A
#
# COMPACT_ATOMS: atom_id res chain seq x y z
N MET A 1 11.59 -21.95 11.77
CA MET A 1 10.98 -23.30 11.80
C MET A 1 9.54 -23.17 11.35
N LYS A 2 9.11 -23.62 10.18
CA LYS A 2 9.73 -24.08 8.93
C LYS A 2 8.51 -23.95 7.98
N GLU A 3 8.56 -23.08 6.97
CA GLU A 3 9.05 -23.46 5.63
C GLU A 3 8.52 -24.84 5.22
N GLN A 4 7.91 -25.05 4.07
CA GLN A 4 7.66 -24.23 2.91
C GLN A 4 6.87 -25.19 2.01
N GLU A 5 5.91 -24.65 1.27
CA GLU A 5 5.64 -24.95 -0.14
C GLU A 5 5.71 -26.41 -0.66
N GLN A 6 4.75 -26.92 -1.44
CA GLN A 6 3.89 -26.27 -2.42
C GLN A 6 2.89 -27.31 -2.97
N LYS A 7 1.76 -26.79 -3.48
CA LYS A 7 0.86 -27.36 -4.52
C LYS A 7 0.00 -28.58 -4.15
N ASN A 8 -1.26 -28.69 -4.57
CA ASN A 8 -2.09 -27.76 -5.34
C ASN A 8 -3.57 -28.21 -5.26
N LEU A 9 -4.43 -27.26 -5.61
CA LEU A 9 -5.80 -27.43 -6.12
C LEU A 9 -6.92 -27.77 -5.12
N ASN A 10 -7.92 -26.88 -5.23
CA ASN A 10 -9.35 -27.13 -5.20
C ASN A 10 -10.00 -27.61 -3.89
N THR A 11 -10.76 -26.67 -3.34
CA THR A 11 -12.20 -26.73 -3.02
C THR A 11 -12.89 -28.08 -2.93
N GLN A 12 -13.74 -28.13 -1.88
CA GLN A 12 -14.79 -29.09 -1.53
C GLN A 12 -14.23 -30.41 -1.03
N GLU A 13 -14.58 -30.86 0.17
CA GLU A 13 -15.90 -31.14 0.76
C GLU A 13 -15.61 -31.40 2.29
N PRO A 14 -16.45 -31.96 3.19
CA PRO A 14 -17.87 -32.35 3.09
C PRO A 14 -18.72 -32.27 4.40
N LYS A 15 -20.03 -32.60 4.27
CA LYS A 15 -20.87 -33.57 5.05
C LYS A 15 -21.00 -33.42 6.59
N GLN A 16 -22.05 -33.84 7.29
CA GLN A 16 -23.16 -34.79 7.08
C GLN A 16 -24.17 -34.73 8.27
N GLN A 17 -25.43 -35.11 8.01
CA GLN A 17 -26.33 -35.99 8.82
C GLN A 17 -26.84 -35.56 10.21
N ASN A 18 -28.04 -35.97 10.69
CA ASN A 18 -29.15 -36.80 10.18
C ASN A 18 -30.36 -36.64 11.12
N GLN A 19 -31.58 -36.84 10.63
CA GLN A 19 -32.61 -37.65 11.31
C GLN A 19 -33.71 -38.12 10.32
N ASP A 20 -34.15 -39.37 10.50
CA ASP A 20 -34.96 -40.21 9.61
C ASP A 20 -36.48 -39.92 9.56
N LYS A 21 -37.11 -40.21 8.40
CA LYS A 21 -38.27 -41.16 8.25
C LYS A 21 -38.77 -41.32 6.79
N VAL A 22 -38.37 -42.45 6.18
CA VAL A 22 -39.05 -43.44 5.28
C VAL A 22 -40.21 -43.05 4.32
N LYS A 23 -39.90 -43.18 3.00
CA LYS A 23 -40.57 -43.82 1.80
C LYS A 23 -42.02 -43.44 1.39
N THR A 24 -42.44 -43.30 0.11
CA THR A 24 -41.90 -43.67 -1.23
C THR A 24 -42.69 -43.00 -2.38
N GLN A 25 -42.10 -43.01 -3.59
CA GLN A 25 -42.65 -42.90 -4.96
C GLN A 25 -42.75 -41.52 -5.66
N ASN A 26 -42.16 -41.49 -6.85
CA ASN A 26 -42.24 -40.51 -7.95
C ASN A 26 -42.85 -41.31 -9.16
N PRO A 27 -43.33 -40.74 -10.31
CA PRO A 27 -42.84 -39.50 -10.93
C PRO A 27 -43.79 -38.70 -11.88
N LYS A 28 -43.21 -37.66 -12.53
CA LYS A 28 -43.36 -37.18 -13.94
C LYS A 28 -44.29 -35.98 -14.31
N THR A 29 -43.62 -34.98 -14.92
CA THR A 29 -43.83 -34.31 -16.26
C THR A 29 -43.97 -32.77 -16.31
N LYS A 30 -43.28 -32.21 -17.32
CA LYS A 30 -43.02 -30.83 -17.81
C LYS A 30 -44.27 -29.95 -18.11
N VAL A 31 -44.10 -28.61 -18.25
CA VAL A 31 -44.13 -27.84 -19.54
C VAL A 31 -44.07 -26.28 -19.35
N ILE A 32 -43.03 -25.67 -19.94
CA ILE A 32 -42.87 -24.45 -20.80
C ILE A 32 -43.53 -23.07 -20.45
N VAL A 33 -42.65 -22.11 -20.14
CA VAL A 33 -42.41 -20.68 -20.59
C VAL A 33 -43.50 -19.91 -21.37
N TRP A 34 -43.51 -18.56 -21.30
CA TRP A 34 -43.26 -17.60 -22.42
C TRP A 34 -42.81 -16.23 -21.86
N SER A 35 -41.60 -15.83 -22.26
CA SER A 35 -41.01 -14.47 -22.29
C SER A 35 -41.71 -13.62 -23.38
N ALA A 36 -41.53 -12.32 -23.61
CA ALA A 36 -40.45 -11.37 -23.35
C ALA A 36 -41.00 -9.92 -23.46
N ALA A 37 -40.13 -8.95 -23.17
CA ALA A 37 -40.34 -7.53 -22.98
C ALA A 37 -40.66 -6.67 -24.23
N GLY A 38 -41.22 -5.47 -23.99
CA GLY A 38 -41.02 -4.29 -24.84
C GLY A 38 -42.25 -3.42 -25.13
N ALA A 39 -42.53 -2.41 -24.29
CA ALA A 39 -43.09 -1.08 -24.67
C ALA A 39 -43.55 -0.30 -23.41
N ALA A 40 -42.71 0.61 -22.93
CA ALA A 40 -43.11 1.69 -22.04
C ALA A 40 -44.09 2.64 -22.77
N ALA A 41 -44.95 3.35 -22.03
CA ALA A 41 -45.91 4.38 -22.46
C ALA A 41 -47.34 3.95 -22.89
N ALA A 42 -47.63 2.67 -23.17
CA ALA A 42 -48.96 2.28 -23.68
C ALA A 42 -49.98 1.71 -22.65
N ALA A 43 -49.67 1.67 -21.35
CA ALA A 43 -50.59 1.15 -20.32
C ALA A 43 -51.24 2.23 -19.42
N LEU A 44 -51.07 3.52 -19.74
CA LEU A 44 -51.79 4.63 -19.07
C LEU A 44 -53.10 5.02 -19.77
N SER A 45 -53.53 4.26 -20.80
CA SER A 45 -54.72 4.55 -21.60
C SER A 45 -55.67 3.36 -21.86
N SER A 46 -55.40 2.14 -21.34
CA SER A 46 -56.29 0.99 -21.52
C SER A 46 -57.12 0.68 -20.26
N VAL A 47 -58.39 1.08 -20.32
CA VAL A 47 -59.44 0.84 -19.31
C VAL A 47 -60.01 -0.57 -19.47
N VAL A 48 -59.24 -1.64 -19.23
CA VAL A 48 -59.78 -3.00 -19.04
C VAL A 48 -58.72 -3.84 -18.28
N SER A 49 -58.62 -3.84 -16.95
CA SER A 49 -59.22 -4.86 -16.07
C SER A 49 -58.55 -4.78 -14.66
N ILE A 50 -58.77 -3.73 -13.87
CA ILE A 50 -58.31 -3.68 -12.44
C ILE A 50 -59.48 -3.88 -11.47
N THR A 51 -60.67 -4.21 -11.94
CA THR A 51 -61.82 -4.42 -11.06
C THR A 51 -61.86 -5.81 -10.43
N THR A 52 -61.15 -6.82 -10.96
CA THR A 52 -61.29 -8.21 -10.47
C THR A 52 -60.00 -8.97 -10.11
N VAL A 53 -58.78 -8.44 -10.32
CA VAL A 53 -57.53 -9.24 -10.14
C VAL A 53 -56.44 -8.64 -9.21
N PHE A 54 -56.55 -7.39 -8.75
CA PHE A 54 -55.56 -6.78 -7.83
C PHE A 54 -56.14 -6.39 -6.48
N SER A 55 -55.42 -6.70 -5.39
CA SER A 55 -55.77 -6.24 -4.04
C SER A 55 -55.73 -4.72 -3.93
N ASN A 56 -56.57 -4.13 -3.06
CA ASN A 56 -56.65 -2.67 -2.89
C ASN A 56 -55.28 -2.04 -2.57
N GLN A 57 -54.43 -2.73 -1.82
CA GLN A 57 -53.10 -2.25 -1.47
C GLN A 57 -52.18 -2.06 -2.69
N ARG A 58 -52.29 -2.93 -3.71
CA ARG A 58 -51.55 -2.77 -4.98
C ARG A 58 -52.10 -1.61 -5.82
N LYS A 59 -53.40 -1.33 -5.77
CA LYS A 59 -54.02 -0.17 -6.46
C LYS A 59 -53.54 1.14 -5.87
N VAL A 60 -53.54 1.27 -4.53
CA VAL A 60 -53.05 2.47 -3.83
C VAL A 60 -51.57 2.70 -4.11
N SER A 61 -50.74 1.65 -4.04
CA SER A 61 -49.30 1.76 -4.30
C SER A 61 -48.98 2.22 -5.74
N PHE A 62 -49.77 1.79 -6.72
CA PHE A 62 -49.65 2.28 -8.10
C PHE A 62 -50.02 3.77 -8.21
N LEU A 63 -51.13 4.20 -7.59
CA LEU A 63 -51.56 5.60 -7.62
C LEU A 63 -50.59 6.52 -6.87
N ASP A 64 -49.97 6.06 -5.78
CA ASP A 64 -48.92 6.82 -5.06
C ASP A 64 -47.68 7.05 -5.94
N LYS A 65 -47.33 6.09 -6.81
CA LYS A 65 -46.25 6.26 -7.79
C LYS A 65 -46.64 7.23 -8.90
N VAL A 66 -47.92 7.27 -9.30
CA VAL A 66 -48.41 8.25 -10.28
C VAL A 66 -48.39 9.66 -9.71
N LEU A 67 -48.88 9.88 -8.47
CA LEU A 67 -48.83 11.20 -7.80
C LEU A 67 -47.40 11.74 -7.67
N GLN A 68 -46.42 10.86 -7.45
CA GLN A 68 -45.00 11.23 -7.42
C GLN A 68 -44.45 11.75 -8.74
N SER A 69 -45.07 11.41 -9.86
CA SER A 69 -44.60 11.78 -11.20
C SER A 69 -45.19 13.09 -11.74
N ILE A 70 -46.10 13.75 -11.02
CA ILE A 70 -46.85 14.95 -11.47
C ILE A 70 -46.31 16.23 -10.81
N LYS A 71 -46.32 17.36 -11.53
CA LYS A 71 -45.88 18.68 -11.04
C LYS A 71 -47.07 19.60 -10.76
N ILE A 72 -47.08 20.28 -9.60
CA ILE A 72 -48.20 21.15 -9.14
C ILE A 72 -47.67 22.57 -8.78
N ASP A 73 -48.33 23.65 -9.24
CA ASP A 73 -47.96 25.07 -8.99
C ASP A 73 -49.17 26.04 -8.83
N VAL A 74 -48.97 27.28 -8.35
CA VAL A 74 -49.99 28.35 -8.19
C VAL A 74 -50.19 29.15 -9.47
N LYS A 75 -51.43 29.47 -9.80
CA LYS A 75 -51.80 30.28 -10.96
C LYS A 75 -51.66 31.80 -10.68
N ASP A 76 -51.06 32.55 -11.61
CA ASP A 76 -50.95 34.03 -11.61
C ASP A 76 -50.32 34.66 -10.36
N LYS A 77 -49.13 34.17 -10.01
CA LYS A 77 -48.43 34.43 -8.74
C LYS A 77 -48.03 35.89 -8.47
N GLU A 78 -47.93 36.76 -9.47
CA GLU A 78 -47.40 38.14 -9.30
C GLU A 78 -48.45 39.19 -8.89
N THR A 79 -49.73 38.91 -9.10
CA THR A 79 -50.82 39.89 -8.90
C THR A 79 -51.77 39.52 -7.77
N LYS A 80 -51.87 38.23 -7.44
CA LYS A 80 -52.64 37.76 -6.30
C LYS A 80 -51.90 38.04 -5.00
N THR A 81 -52.60 38.06 -3.88
CA THR A 81 -52.08 38.06 -2.51
C THR A 81 -52.37 36.70 -1.85
N LYS A 82 -51.82 36.44 -0.65
CA LYS A 82 -52.12 35.19 0.08
C LYS A 82 -53.61 35.01 0.37
N GLU A 83 -54.35 36.09 0.62
CA GLU A 83 -55.78 36.00 0.92
C GLU A 83 -56.62 35.63 -0.31
N ASP A 84 -56.03 35.71 -1.51
CA ASP A 84 -56.72 35.42 -2.77
C ASP A 84 -56.69 33.93 -3.18
N ILE A 85 -55.90 33.08 -2.51
CA ILE A 85 -55.77 31.64 -2.83
C ILE A 85 -56.65 30.84 -1.88
N LYS A 86 -57.76 30.25 -2.35
CA LYS A 86 -58.75 29.61 -1.46
C LYS A 86 -59.17 28.20 -1.88
N THR A 87 -59.02 27.81 -3.15
CA THR A 87 -59.59 26.54 -3.64
C THR A 87 -58.64 25.77 -4.56
N ILE A 88 -58.99 24.52 -4.91
CA ILE A 88 -58.23 23.70 -5.86
C ILE A 88 -58.02 24.40 -7.23
N GLY A 89 -58.93 25.30 -7.63
CA GLY A 89 -58.86 26.01 -8.91
C GLY A 89 -57.71 27.03 -8.99
N ASP A 90 -57.12 27.38 -7.86
CA ASP A 90 -55.96 28.28 -7.79
C ASP A 90 -54.63 27.56 -8.10
N PHE A 91 -54.67 26.23 -8.29
CA PHE A 91 -53.50 25.39 -8.58
C PHE A 91 -53.59 24.74 -9.97
N VAL A 92 -52.42 24.48 -10.58
CA VAL A 92 -52.28 23.83 -11.88
C VAL A 92 -51.43 22.56 -11.73
N ALA A 93 -51.92 21.43 -12.26
CA ALA A 93 -51.24 20.13 -12.17
C ALA A 93 -50.91 19.57 -13.57
N SER A 94 -49.63 19.59 -13.92
CA SER A 94 -49.14 19.23 -15.26
C SER A 94 -48.83 17.73 -15.39
N GLY A 95 -49.37 17.08 -16.43
CA GLY A 95 -49.14 15.65 -16.74
C GLY A 95 -50.20 14.68 -16.20
N LEU A 96 -51.23 15.18 -15.50
CA LEU A 96 -52.35 14.35 -15.02
C LEU A 96 -53.41 14.15 -16.12
N ASN A 97 -53.75 12.89 -16.42
CA ASN A 97 -54.87 12.59 -17.33
C ASN A 97 -56.22 12.80 -16.62
N SER A 98 -56.78 13.99 -16.80
CA SER A 98 -58.01 14.46 -16.15
C SER A 98 -59.27 13.66 -16.53
N LYS A 99 -59.25 12.84 -17.59
CA LYS A 99 -60.36 11.94 -17.93
C LYS A 99 -60.43 10.71 -17.02
N LEU A 100 -59.27 10.20 -16.58
CA LEU A 100 -59.18 8.97 -15.79
C LEU A 100 -58.99 9.24 -14.29
N TYR A 101 -58.36 10.35 -13.95
CA TYR A 101 -57.97 10.69 -12.60
C TYR A 101 -58.40 12.12 -12.24
N GLU A 102 -58.63 12.36 -10.95
CA GLU A 102 -58.83 13.69 -10.39
C GLU A 102 -57.81 13.96 -9.28
N LEU A 103 -57.38 15.23 -9.21
CA LEU A 103 -56.59 15.74 -8.11
C LEU A 103 -57.54 16.18 -7.00
N ILE A 104 -57.29 15.69 -5.80
CA ILE A 104 -58.03 16.05 -4.60
C ILE A 104 -57.10 16.87 -3.72
N VAL A 105 -57.47 18.11 -3.40
CA VAL A 105 -56.85 18.85 -2.29
C VAL A 105 -57.52 18.41 -1.00
N GLU A 106 -56.79 18.38 0.11
CA GLU A 106 -57.39 18.12 1.42
C GLU A 106 -58.31 19.31 1.77
N THR A 107 -59.64 19.10 1.73
CA THR A 107 -60.66 20.15 1.86
C THR A 107 -61.24 20.30 3.27
N GLU A 108 -60.49 19.95 4.33
CA GLU A 108 -60.85 20.51 5.64
C GLU A 108 -60.70 22.03 5.51
N GLU A 109 -61.80 22.79 5.65
CA GLU A 109 -61.93 24.21 5.24
C GLU A 109 -60.80 25.13 5.77
N ASP A 110 -60.14 24.74 6.86
CA ASP A 110 -59.07 25.51 7.50
C ASP A 110 -57.65 25.03 7.14
N GLN A 111 -57.50 24.17 6.12
CA GLN A 111 -56.23 23.48 5.84
C GLN A 111 -55.59 23.79 4.48
N VAL A 112 -56.23 24.57 3.63
CA VAL A 112 -55.57 25.22 2.48
C VAL A 112 -54.94 26.52 2.99
N ASN A 113 -53.62 26.70 2.79
CA ASN A 113 -52.78 27.76 3.38
C ASN A 113 -52.46 27.59 4.88
N LYS A 114 -52.32 26.33 5.33
CA LYS A 114 -52.31 25.97 6.75
C LYS A 114 -51.25 26.65 7.63
N GLN A 115 -50.21 27.28 7.06
CA GLN A 115 -49.33 28.22 7.76
C GLN A 115 -48.32 28.84 6.79
N PRO A 116 -47.94 30.13 6.98
CA PRO A 116 -46.83 30.69 6.24
C PRO A 116 -45.54 29.96 6.64
N LEU A 117 -44.76 29.60 5.62
CA LEU A 117 -43.47 28.91 5.80
C LEU A 117 -42.42 29.84 6.43
N ASP A 118 -42.67 31.15 6.34
CA ASP A 118 -41.85 32.25 6.84
C ASP A 118 -42.72 33.24 7.64
N LYS A 119 -42.41 33.44 8.92
CA LYS A 119 -43.16 34.34 9.83
C LYS A 119 -42.96 35.82 9.48
N ASP A 120 -41.84 36.17 8.86
CA ASP A 120 -41.47 37.56 8.59
C ASP A 120 -42.11 38.06 7.28
N LYS A 121 -42.68 37.17 6.48
CA LYS A 121 -43.40 37.51 5.24
C LYS A 121 -44.76 36.80 5.16
N PRO A 122 -45.67 37.05 6.13
CA PRO A 122 -46.87 36.24 6.34
C PRO A 122 -47.86 36.29 5.17
N TYR A 123 -47.76 37.29 4.29
CA TYR A 123 -48.62 37.48 3.12
C TYR A 123 -48.06 36.85 1.83
N THR A 124 -46.94 36.09 1.91
CA THR A 124 -46.19 35.67 0.70
C THR A 124 -45.80 34.18 0.59
N THR A 125 -45.93 33.31 1.60
CA THR A 125 -45.53 31.86 1.51
C THR A 125 -46.54 30.91 2.22
N PHE A 126 -46.68 29.63 1.82
CA PHE A 126 -47.55 28.61 2.47
C PHE A 126 -47.35 27.12 2.03
N ARG A 127 -47.99 26.12 2.70
CA ARG A 127 -48.04 24.67 2.35
C ARG A 127 -49.48 24.11 2.19
N THR A 128 -49.67 23.05 1.40
CA THR A 128 -50.97 22.30 1.29
C THR A 128 -50.78 20.82 0.88
N LYS A 129 -51.79 19.95 1.06
CA LYS A 129 -51.74 18.50 0.73
C LYS A 129 -52.63 18.11 -0.46
N PHE A 130 -52.14 17.17 -1.28
CA PHE A 130 -52.87 16.62 -2.44
C PHE A 130 -52.85 15.08 -2.49
N ALA A 131 -53.93 14.48 -3.02
CA ALA A 131 -54.04 13.06 -3.37
C ALA A 131 -54.63 12.90 -4.78
N ILE A 132 -54.44 11.74 -5.42
CA ILE A 132 -55.07 11.43 -6.70
C ILE A 132 -56.06 10.29 -6.55
N ARG A 133 -57.26 10.48 -7.11
CA ARG A 133 -58.30 9.46 -7.15
C ARG A 133 -58.56 9.02 -8.58
N ASN A 134 -58.64 7.71 -8.82
CA ASN A 134 -59.12 7.19 -10.09
C ASN A 134 -60.65 7.33 -10.15
N LYS A 135 -61.16 8.01 -11.19
CA LYS A 135 -62.58 8.37 -11.30
C LYS A 135 -63.50 7.15 -11.46
N VAL A 136 -63.00 6.07 -12.05
CA VAL A 136 -63.76 4.85 -12.38
C VAL A 136 -63.78 3.86 -11.23
N THR A 137 -62.61 3.49 -10.70
CA THR A 137 -62.49 2.47 -9.64
C THR A 137 -62.67 3.03 -8.23
N LYS A 138 -62.70 4.36 -8.08
CA LYS A 138 -62.73 5.11 -6.82
C LYS A 138 -61.54 4.86 -5.89
N ALA A 139 -60.56 4.05 -6.28
CA ALA A 139 -59.31 3.90 -5.54
C ALA A 139 -58.56 5.23 -5.50
N GLN A 140 -58.02 5.58 -4.33
CA GLN A 140 -57.31 6.84 -4.08
C GLN A 140 -55.88 6.55 -3.59
N SER A 141 -54.94 7.39 -4.00
CA SER A 141 -53.61 7.46 -3.40
C SER A 141 -53.69 7.99 -1.96
N ASN A 142 -52.59 7.87 -1.23
CA ASN A 142 -52.43 8.61 0.02
C ASN A 142 -52.18 10.11 -0.28
N TYR A 143 -52.51 10.99 0.67
CA TYR A 143 -52.21 12.42 0.57
C TYR A 143 -50.70 12.69 0.74
N ARG A 144 -50.19 13.68 0.00
CA ARG A 144 -48.81 14.18 0.07
C ARG A 144 -48.76 15.69 0.15
N ILE A 145 -47.78 16.22 0.89
CA ILE A 145 -47.60 17.67 1.14
C ILE A 145 -46.78 18.33 0.01
N PHE A 146 -47.13 19.57 -0.33
CA PHE A 146 -46.44 20.44 -1.31
C PHE A 146 -46.25 21.86 -0.73
N GLU A 147 -45.19 22.57 -1.14
CA GLU A 147 -44.80 23.91 -0.62
C GLU A 147 -44.79 25.00 -1.71
N PHE A 148 -45.23 26.24 -1.39
CA PHE A 148 -45.32 27.39 -2.32
C PHE A 148 -44.80 28.71 -1.69
N ARG A 149 -44.03 29.55 -2.44
CA ARG A 149 -43.36 30.79 -1.93
C ARG A 149 -43.31 31.98 -2.94
N GLY A 150 -43.66 33.22 -2.53
CA GLY A 150 -43.41 34.58 -3.14
C GLY A 150 -44.61 35.35 -3.79
N ILE A 151 -45.30 36.31 -3.11
CA ILE A 151 -46.57 37.06 -3.48
C ILE A 151 -46.53 38.61 -3.04
N LYS A 152 -47.42 39.62 -3.43
CA LYS A 152 -47.28 41.17 -3.31
C LYS A 152 -48.22 42.02 -2.32
N PRO A 153 -47.91 43.27 -1.77
CA PRO A 153 -48.72 44.13 -0.79
C PRO A 153 -49.28 45.61 -1.17
N PRO A 154 -50.18 46.34 -0.38
CA PRO A 154 -50.84 47.70 -0.63
C PRO A 154 -50.20 49.05 -0.06
N LYS A 155 -50.75 50.30 -0.33
CA LYS A 155 -50.17 51.70 -0.10
C LYS A 155 -50.63 52.57 1.11
N GLU A 156 -49.78 53.41 1.73
CA GLU A 156 -49.98 54.17 3.01
C GLU A 156 -49.71 55.72 2.98
N LYS A 157 -49.86 56.42 4.13
CA LYS A 157 -49.83 57.90 4.35
C LYS A 157 -48.66 58.63 3.71
N ALA A 158 -47.46 58.07 3.83
CA ALA A 158 -46.27 58.66 3.21
C ALA A 158 -46.40 58.75 1.69
N GLU A 159 -47.02 57.74 1.07
CA GLU A 159 -47.24 57.71 -0.37
C GLU A 159 -48.38 58.65 -0.80
N LEU A 160 -49.31 59.01 0.12
CA LEU A 160 -50.35 60.02 -0.12
C LEU A 160 -49.84 61.46 -0.01
N ASN A 161 -48.89 61.71 0.90
CA ASN A 161 -48.22 63.01 1.01
C ASN A 161 -47.49 63.36 -0.29
N GLU A 162 -46.79 62.39 -0.88
CA GLU A 162 -46.15 62.55 -2.18
C GLU A 162 -47.18 62.72 -3.30
N LEU A 163 -48.33 62.04 -3.21
CA LEU A 163 -49.39 62.13 -4.21
C LEU A 163 -50.03 63.53 -4.31
N GLY A 164 -50.13 64.27 -3.19
CA GLY A 164 -50.86 65.54 -3.13
C GLY A 164 -50.04 66.81 -3.34
N LYS A 165 -48.72 66.74 -3.25
CA LYS A 165 -47.83 67.91 -3.10
C LYS A 165 -47.65 68.73 -4.39
N ILE A 166 -48.14 69.97 -4.48
CA ILE A 166 -47.89 70.86 -5.64
C ILE A 166 -46.42 71.30 -5.74
N SER A 167 -45.90 71.43 -6.98
CA SER A 167 -44.53 71.91 -7.29
C SER A 167 -44.34 73.40 -6.99
N GLU A 168 -43.16 73.78 -6.48
CA GLU A 168 -42.77 75.19 -6.21
C GLU A 168 -42.19 75.92 -7.44
N LYS A 169 -41.96 75.24 -8.57
CA LYS A 169 -41.37 75.83 -9.78
C LYS A 169 -42.43 76.59 -10.60
N GLU A 170 -42.11 77.83 -10.97
CA GLU A 170 -43.08 78.79 -11.53
C GLU A 170 -43.59 78.44 -12.93
N GLU A 171 -42.87 77.59 -13.66
CA GLU A 171 -43.23 77.04 -14.98
C GLU A 171 -44.20 75.83 -14.88
N ASP A 172 -44.32 75.22 -13.68
CA ASP A 172 -45.04 73.97 -13.38
C ASP A 172 -46.07 74.14 -12.24
N ARG A 173 -46.79 75.27 -12.15
CA ARG A 173 -47.86 75.47 -11.14
C ARG A 173 -49.14 74.62 -11.40
N VAL A 174 -48.94 73.35 -11.75
CA VAL A 174 -49.89 72.24 -11.83
C VAL A 174 -49.10 70.98 -11.42
N ASN A 175 -49.42 70.32 -10.30
CA ASN A 175 -48.97 68.93 -10.13
C ASN A 175 -49.95 68.02 -10.91
N ASP A 176 -49.45 66.91 -11.46
CA ASP A 176 -50.18 65.81 -12.12
C ASP A 176 -51.47 65.32 -11.43
N LYS A 177 -51.69 65.68 -10.15
CA LYS A 177 -52.87 65.28 -9.37
C LYS A 177 -53.70 66.48 -8.85
N VAL A 178 -53.13 67.65 -8.51
CA VAL A 178 -53.82 68.84 -7.93
C VAL A 178 -53.38 70.17 -8.62
N LYS A 179 -54.31 71.09 -8.94
CA LYS A 179 -54.05 72.36 -9.69
C LYS A 179 -54.56 73.64 -8.99
N ILE A 180 -53.79 74.76 -8.99
CA ILE A 180 -54.17 76.13 -8.55
C ILE A 180 -54.01 77.16 -9.69
N GLU A 181 -54.97 78.06 -9.93
CA GLU A 181 -54.97 78.98 -11.10
C GLU A 181 -55.40 80.43 -10.77
N PHE A 182 -54.58 81.45 -11.12
CA PHE A 182 -54.88 82.89 -10.89
C PHE A 182 -55.64 83.54 -12.04
N ILE A 183 -56.54 84.49 -11.74
CA ILE A 183 -57.48 85.08 -12.71
C ILE A 183 -57.30 86.62 -12.73
N ASN A 184 -56.84 87.18 -13.86
CA ASN A 184 -56.71 88.62 -14.15
C ASN A 184 -55.88 89.48 -13.14
N PHE A 185 -54.70 89.02 -12.68
CA PHE A 185 -53.90 89.72 -11.66
C PHE A 185 -52.38 89.72 -11.97
N ASN A 186 -51.73 90.90 -12.09
CA ASN A 186 -50.27 91.06 -12.32
C ASN A 186 -49.54 91.45 -11.04
N ARG A 187 -48.52 90.69 -10.64
CA ARG A 187 -47.88 90.83 -9.32
C ARG A 187 -46.87 92.00 -9.27
N SER A 188 -46.13 92.29 -10.34
CA SER A 188 -44.99 93.24 -10.33
C SER A 188 -45.35 94.74 -10.33
N GLU A 189 -46.61 95.05 -10.60
CA GLU A 189 -47.13 96.42 -10.65
C GLU A 189 -47.90 96.80 -9.38
N HIS A 190 -48.11 95.83 -8.50
CA HIS A 190 -48.94 95.97 -7.31
C HIS A 190 -48.17 95.56 -6.06
N LEU A 191 -48.78 95.72 -4.89
CA LEU A 191 -48.30 95.22 -3.61
C LEU A 191 -48.99 93.87 -3.28
N ALA A 192 -48.38 93.06 -2.42
CA ALA A 192 -48.78 91.67 -2.17
C ALA A 192 -50.13 91.51 -1.47
N SER A 193 -50.54 92.50 -0.70
CA SER A 193 -51.81 92.54 0.03
C SER A 193 -53.07 92.35 -0.82
N ALA A 194 -53.01 92.53 -2.15
CA ALA A 194 -54.19 92.44 -3.02
C ALA A 194 -54.70 91.01 -3.31
N VAL A 195 -53.93 89.94 -3.02
CA VAL A 195 -54.29 88.54 -3.36
C VAL A 195 -55.35 87.91 -2.43
N ALA A 196 -55.50 88.40 -1.20
CA ALA A 196 -56.33 87.77 -0.16
C ALA A 196 -57.86 88.04 -0.29
N THR A 197 -58.29 88.72 -1.35
CA THR A 197 -59.67 89.18 -1.55
C THR A 197 -60.65 88.04 -1.87
N ARG A 198 -61.86 88.04 -1.28
CA ARG A 198 -62.92 87.02 -1.49
C ARG A 198 -64.17 87.60 -2.11
N ASP A 199 -64.82 86.81 -2.96
CA ASP A 199 -66.07 87.16 -3.63
C ASP A 199 -67.29 86.98 -2.72
N LYS A 200 -68.45 87.41 -3.22
CA LYS A 200 -69.75 87.33 -2.52
C LYS A 200 -70.24 85.90 -2.18
N ASN A 201 -69.64 84.85 -2.74
CA ASN A 201 -69.96 83.44 -2.48
C ASN A 201 -68.93 82.77 -1.54
N GLY A 202 -67.97 83.53 -1.01
CA GLY A 202 -66.92 83.03 -0.12
C GLY A 202 -65.74 82.35 -0.83
N LYS A 203 -65.70 82.37 -2.17
CA LYS A 203 -64.54 81.91 -2.96
C LYS A 203 -63.50 83.03 -3.09
N PHE A 204 -62.24 82.68 -3.31
CA PHE A 204 -61.19 83.66 -3.53
C PHE A 204 -61.35 84.31 -4.92
N GLU A 205 -61.29 85.64 -5.01
CA GLU A 205 -61.55 86.38 -6.26
C GLU A 205 -60.48 86.13 -7.31
N HIS A 206 -59.25 85.94 -6.85
CA HIS A 206 -58.09 85.93 -7.70
C HIS A 206 -57.57 84.50 -8.01
N PHE A 207 -58.13 83.39 -7.46
CA PHE A 207 -57.72 82.00 -7.81
C PHE A 207 -58.71 80.82 -7.50
N ASN A 208 -58.48 79.60 -8.07
CA ASN A 208 -59.24 78.31 -7.86
C ASN A 208 -58.35 77.05 -7.57
N ILE A 209 -58.88 75.93 -6.98
CA ILE A 209 -58.15 74.62 -6.70
C ILE A 209 -58.97 73.30 -6.95
N TYR A 210 -58.39 72.23 -7.54
CA TYR A 210 -59.08 70.92 -7.88
C TYR A 210 -58.17 69.69 -8.23
N LEU A 211 -58.72 68.44 -8.29
CA LEU A 211 -58.08 67.17 -8.77
C LEU A 211 -58.12 67.03 -10.31
N LYS A 212 -57.09 66.45 -10.93
CA LYS A 212 -56.99 66.24 -12.41
C LYS A 212 -57.76 64.98 -12.88
N GLN A 213 -58.46 65.05 -14.03
CA GLN A 213 -59.47 64.06 -14.48
C GLN A 213 -58.95 62.75 -15.11
N ASP A 214 -57.64 62.57 -15.33
CA ASP A 214 -57.13 61.59 -16.31
C ASP A 214 -56.63 60.24 -15.72
N ASN A 215 -56.88 59.92 -14.44
CA ASN A 215 -56.43 58.68 -13.78
C ASN A 215 -57.57 58.03 -12.97
N GLU A 216 -57.62 56.69 -12.86
CA GLU A 216 -58.60 55.90 -12.07
C GLU A 216 -58.61 56.21 -10.54
N ASP A 217 -57.84 57.21 -10.13
CA ASP A 217 -57.67 57.74 -8.77
C ASP A 217 -58.90 58.49 -8.24
N ALA A 218 -59.78 59.01 -9.11
CA ALA A 218 -61.05 59.59 -8.68
C ALA A 218 -61.97 58.55 -8.01
N LEU A 219 -61.75 57.26 -8.25
CA LEU A 219 -62.42 56.16 -7.55
C LEU A 219 -61.78 55.84 -6.19
N LEU A 220 -60.61 56.40 -5.91
CA LEU A 220 -59.75 56.08 -4.76
C LEU A 220 -59.54 57.24 -3.78
N TYR A 221 -59.64 58.55 -4.16
CA TYR A 221 -59.29 59.71 -3.29
C TYR A 221 -60.18 61.00 -3.37
N ASP A 222 -60.10 61.93 -2.38
CA ASP A 222 -60.79 63.27 -2.28
C ASP A 222 -59.92 64.46 -1.72
N ILE A 223 -60.19 65.75 -2.05
CA ILE A 223 -59.51 67.00 -1.52
C ILE A 223 -60.33 67.75 -0.45
N VAL A 224 -59.68 68.21 0.64
CA VAL A 224 -60.30 68.97 1.75
C VAL A 224 -59.41 70.10 2.34
N ASN A 225 -59.99 71.08 3.08
CA ASN A 225 -59.35 72.11 3.97
C ASN A 225 -58.47 73.27 3.35
N ILE A 226 -59.05 74.36 2.75
CA ILE A 226 -58.30 75.42 1.97
C ILE A 226 -58.13 76.84 2.64
N ASP A 227 -56.96 77.55 2.57
CA ASP A 227 -56.64 78.88 3.25
C ASP A 227 -55.48 79.81 2.63
N VAL A 228 -55.32 81.15 2.97
CA VAL A 228 -54.36 82.19 2.37
C VAL A 228 -53.71 83.31 3.30
N THR A 229 -52.45 83.82 3.06
CA THR A 229 -51.68 84.88 3.85
C THR A 229 -50.73 85.86 3.04
N THR A 230 -50.40 87.15 3.42
CA THR A 230 -49.61 88.20 2.62
C THR A 230 -48.62 89.19 3.35
N ASN A 231 -47.57 89.81 2.70
CA ASN A 231 -46.59 90.88 3.18
C ASN A 231 -46.01 91.82 2.07
N ASP A 232 -46.07 93.17 2.20
CA ASP A 232 -45.68 94.15 1.15
C ASP A 232 -44.20 94.57 1.11
N ASN A 233 -43.53 94.74 2.25
CA ASN A 233 -42.10 95.10 2.28
C ASN A 233 -41.20 93.99 1.70
N GLU A 234 -41.69 92.75 1.78
CA GLU A 234 -41.06 91.56 1.23
C GLU A 234 -41.69 91.11 -0.09
N ALA A 235 -42.75 91.78 -0.55
CA ALA A 235 -43.46 91.43 -1.76
C ALA A 235 -43.95 89.96 -1.81
N LYS A 236 -44.79 89.45 -0.90
CA LYS A 236 -45.08 87.99 -0.74
C LYS A 236 -46.54 87.54 -0.36
N ALA A 237 -47.01 86.33 -0.80
CA ALA A 237 -48.30 85.66 -0.42
C ALA A 237 -48.30 84.07 -0.37
N ILE A 238 -49.17 83.35 0.39
CA ILE A 238 -49.20 81.85 0.60
C ILE A 238 -50.63 81.20 0.55
N ILE A 239 -50.84 79.94 0.06
CA ILE A 239 -52.13 79.14 -0.06
C ILE A 239 -52.02 77.65 0.46
N SER A 240 -53.04 76.96 1.07
CA SER A 240 -52.95 75.54 1.64
C SER A 240 -54.16 74.51 1.48
N TYR A 241 -54.03 73.13 1.58
CA TYR A 241 -55.04 71.98 1.38
C TYR A 241 -54.63 70.48 1.82
N GLN A 242 -55.46 69.37 1.69
CA GLN A 242 -55.20 67.90 2.03
C GLN A 242 -55.87 66.78 1.11
N LEU A 243 -55.40 65.49 1.13
CA LEU A 243 -55.89 64.26 0.37
C LEU A 243 -56.27 63.00 1.26
N LYS A 244 -57.29 62.18 0.92
CA LYS A 244 -57.74 60.95 1.67
C LYS A 244 -58.13 59.73 0.80
N VAL A 245 -57.85 58.46 1.20
CA VAL A 245 -58.32 57.19 0.56
C VAL A 245 -59.80 56.88 0.87
N LYS A 246 -60.58 56.43 -0.13
CA LYS A 246 -62.04 56.23 -0.03
C LYS A 246 -62.51 55.01 0.79
N SER A 247 -61.82 53.86 0.72
CA SER A 247 -62.31 52.58 1.29
C SER A 247 -61.59 52.09 2.56
N VAL A 248 -60.68 52.90 3.12
CA VAL A 248 -59.94 52.59 4.35
C VAL A 248 -60.11 53.75 5.31
N ASP A 249 -60.77 53.50 6.43
CA ASP A 249 -60.97 54.51 7.47
C ASP A 249 -59.90 54.33 8.57
N ASP A 250 -58.66 54.62 8.20
CA ASP A 250 -57.51 54.70 9.10
C ASP A 250 -56.67 55.91 8.70
N GLU A 251 -56.21 56.67 9.70
CA GLU A 251 -55.42 57.90 9.53
C GLU A 251 -54.10 57.63 8.78
N LYS A 252 -53.59 56.39 8.81
CA LYS A 252 -52.49 55.92 7.96
C LYS A 252 -52.80 55.97 6.46
N PHE A 253 -54.02 56.35 6.06
CA PHE A 253 -54.44 56.48 4.67
C PHE A 253 -55.07 57.86 4.39
N THR A 254 -54.69 58.91 5.15
CA THR A 254 -54.98 60.35 4.91
C THR A 254 -53.69 61.18 4.96
N SER A 255 -53.52 62.15 4.04
CA SER A 255 -52.32 62.99 3.93
C SER A 255 -52.25 64.11 4.99
N ASP A 256 -51.06 64.68 5.17
CA ASP A 256 -50.84 65.90 5.95
C ASP A 256 -51.27 67.17 5.16
N LYS A 257 -51.29 68.34 5.83
CA LYS A 257 -51.65 69.66 5.24
C LYS A 257 -50.53 70.19 4.32
N LEU A 258 -50.88 70.54 3.09
CA LEU A 258 -50.01 70.95 1.98
C LEU A 258 -50.18 72.46 1.68
N SER A 259 -49.14 73.19 1.22
CA SER A 259 -49.19 74.66 0.97
C SER A 259 -48.20 75.18 -0.11
N ILE A 260 -48.39 76.42 -0.63
CA ILE A 260 -47.53 77.07 -1.68
C ILE A 260 -47.44 78.62 -1.57
N GLU A 261 -46.30 79.25 -1.98
CA GLU A 261 -45.93 80.68 -1.81
C GLU A 261 -45.61 81.47 -3.12
N PHE A 262 -45.78 82.81 -3.12
CA PHE A 262 -45.62 83.77 -4.25
C PHE A 262 -44.83 85.06 -3.83
N LYS A 263 -43.94 85.69 -4.66
CA LYS A 263 -42.89 86.68 -4.23
C LYS A 263 -42.54 87.95 -5.11
N ASP A 264 -43.37 88.46 -5.99
CA ASP A 264 -42.97 89.35 -7.10
C ASP A 264 -43.70 90.73 -7.19
N PHE A 265 -43.50 91.64 -6.22
CA PHE A 265 -44.13 92.98 -6.02
C PHE A 265 -43.03 94.14 -5.80
N ALA A 266 -43.30 95.48 -5.70
CA ALA A 266 -42.32 96.67 -5.86
C ALA A 266 -41.77 97.53 -4.60
N ILE A 267 -40.70 98.42 -4.67
CA ILE A 267 -39.89 99.15 -3.54
C ILE A 267 -39.45 100.71 -3.66
N PRO A 268 -38.99 101.51 -2.59
CA PRO A 268 -38.70 103.02 -2.54
C PRO A 268 -37.22 103.62 -2.36
N SER A 269 -36.97 104.97 -2.35
CA SER A 269 -35.62 105.66 -2.50
C SER A 269 -34.63 105.78 -1.32
N THR A 270 -35.05 105.88 -0.07
CA THR A 270 -34.14 105.78 1.10
C THR A 270 -33.45 104.42 1.18
N GLN A 271 -34.06 103.40 0.60
CA GLN A 271 -33.44 102.09 0.43
C GLN A 271 -32.31 102.12 -0.59
N LEU A 272 -32.23 103.08 -1.53
CA LEU A 272 -31.14 103.18 -2.53
C LEU A 272 -29.79 103.58 -1.94
N THR A 273 -29.75 104.51 -0.97
CA THR A 273 -28.49 104.89 -0.29
C THR A 273 -28.01 103.77 0.64
N HIS A 274 -28.93 103.12 1.35
CA HIS A 274 -28.63 101.92 2.11
C HIS A 274 -28.08 100.81 1.19
N TYR A 275 -28.63 100.73 -0.02
CA TYR A 275 -28.18 99.81 -1.05
C TYR A 275 -26.74 100.09 -1.51
N LEU A 276 -26.34 101.33 -1.85
CA LEU A 276 -24.95 101.65 -2.24
C LEU A 276 -23.91 101.36 -1.15
N ASN A 277 -24.23 101.70 0.11
CA ASN A 277 -23.27 101.48 1.21
C ASN A 277 -23.06 100.00 1.50
N ASN A 278 -24.04 99.15 1.17
CA ASN A 278 -23.94 97.71 1.28
C ASN A 278 -23.50 97.02 -0.03
N LEU A 279 -23.36 97.76 -1.14
CA LEU A 279 -22.84 97.20 -2.38
C LEU A 279 -21.36 96.83 -2.20
N ASP A 280 -21.06 95.59 -2.55
CA ASP A 280 -19.70 95.10 -2.71
C ASP A 280 -19.18 95.57 -4.08
N ILE A 281 -18.17 96.44 -4.10
CA ILE A 281 -17.57 96.96 -5.35
C ILE A 281 -16.19 96.32 -5.51
N LYS A 282 -16.02 95.63 -6.63
CA LYS A 282 -14.85 94.82 -6.96
C LYS A 282 -14.31 95.22 -8.32
N TYR A 283 -13.15 94.69 -8.65
CA TYR A 283 -12.63 94.76 -10.01
C TYR A 283 -12.95 93.43 -10.69
N LYS A 284 -13.37 93.47 -11.96
CA LYS A 284 -13.91 92.35 -12.74
C LYS A 284 -13.11 91.06 -12.61
N ASP A 285 -11.78 91.19 -12.62
CA ASP A 285 -10.83 90.09 -12.48
C ASP A 285 -9.51 90.58 -11.84
N ALA A 286 -9.54 91.18 -10.65
CA ALA A 286 -8.32 91.70 -9.99
C ALA A 286 -7.21 90.64 -9.98
N SER A 287 -7.53 89.42 -9.54
CA SER A 287 -6.60 88.29 -9.40
C SER A 287 -6.04 87.74 -10.71
N SER A 288 -6.52 88.17 -11.86
CA SER A 288 -6.06 87.71 -13.20
C SER A 288 -5.75 88.87 -14.14
N THR A 289 -5.79 90.10 -13.64
CA THR A 289 -5.46 91.33 -14.36
C THR A 289 -4.13 91.85 -13.83
N TYR A 290 -3.19 92.18 -14.72
CA TYR A 290 -1.94 92.82 -14.33
C TYR A 290 -2.24 94.23 -13.82
N ILE A 291 -1.57 94.68 -12.75
CA ILE A 291 -1.80 96.03 -12.21
C ILE A 291 -1.55 97.13 -13.26
N GLN A 292 -0.60 96.89 -14.17
CA GLN A 292 -0.31 97.73 -15.33
C GLN A 292 -1.53 97.91 -16.25
N ASP A 293 -2.33 96.84 -16.42
CA ASP A 293 -3.44 96.76 -17.36
C ASP A 293 -4.80 97.16 -16.74
N ALA A 294 -4.84 97.50 -15.46
CA ALA A 294 -6.07 97.88 -14.77
C ALA A 294 -6.72 99.14 -15.38
N ASN A 295 -8.04 99.19 -15.53
CA ASN A 295 -8.81 100.32 -16.04
C ASN A 295 -10.13 100.52 -15.25
N ARG A 296 -10.68 101.72 -15.24
CA ARG A 296 -11.86 102.03 -14.40
C ARG A 296 -13.15 101.32 -14.83
N GLU A 297 -13.28 101.00 -16.11
CA GLU A 297 -14.51 100.40 -16.68
C GLU A 297 -14.70 98.94 -16.21
N ASP A 298 -13.62 98.33 -15.73
CA ASP A 298 -13.62 97.01 -15.11
C ASP A 298 -13.86 97.06 -13.59
N ILE A 299 -14.04 98.24 -12.98
CA ILE A 299 -14.60 98.31 -11.63
C ILE A 299 -16.08 97.99 -11.73
N VAL A 300 -16.45 96.82 -11.23
CA VAL A 300 -17.80 96.28 -11.29
C VAL A 300 -18.33 96.04 -9.88
N GLN A 301 -19.64 96.06 -9.74
CA GLN A 301 -20.28 95.57 -8.53
C GLN A 301 -20.19 94.03 -8.46
N GLY A 302 -19.87 93.51 -7.28
CA GLY A 302 -19.86 92.08 -6.99
C GLY A 302 -21.26 91.47 -6.86
N THR A 303 -22.30 92.30 -6.71
CA THR A 303 -23.71 91.89 -6.76
C THR A 303 -24.42 92.72 -7.83
N THR A 304 -25.17 92.06 -8.73
CA THR A 304 -25.97 92.76 -9.74
C THR A 304 -26.91 93.72 -9.03
N LEU A 305 -26.98 94.99 -9.48
CA LEU A 305 -28.03 95.91 -9.03
C LEU A 305 -29.35 95.14 -9.07
N SER A 306 -29.97 94.95 -7.92
CA SER A 306 -31.15 94.10 -7.72
C SER A 306 -32.32 94.57 -8.60
N ASN A 307 -32.22 95.80 -9.09
CA ASN A 307 -33.10 96.38 -10.08
C ASN A 307 -32.28 96.75 -11.35
N PRO A 308 -32.63 96.22 -12.54
CA PRO A 308 -31.96 96.56 -13.80
C PRO A 308 -32.09 98.05 -14.17
N ASN A 309 -33.00 98.77 -13.50
CA ASN A 309 -33.14 100.20 -13.66
C ASN A 309 -32.03 100.98 -12.95
N TYR A 310 -31.17 100.43 -12.09
CA TYR A 310 -30.11 101.23 -11.45
C TYR A 310 -28.84 101.37 -12.33
N ASN A 311 -28.02 102.41 -12.11
CA ASN A 311 -26.72 102.65 -12.78
C ASN A 311 -25.63 103.16 -11.80
N LEU A 312 -24.36 102.79 -12.01
CA LEU A 312 -23.20 103.21 -11.19
C LEU A 312 -22.38 104.29 -11.92
N GLU A 313 -21.97 105.37 -11.25
CA GLU A 313 -21.16 106.46 -11.83
C GLU A 313 -19.87 106.73 -11.01
N PHE A 314 -18.76 107.17 -11.66
CA PHE A 314 -17.42 107.35 -11.07
C PHE A 314 -16.91 108.81 -11.09
N GLU A 315 -16.27 109.25 -9.99
CA GLU A 315 -15.65 110.59 -9.87
C GLU A 315 -14.10 110.59 -9.98
N ASN A 316 -13.38 109.53 -9.58
CA ASN A 316 -11.90 109.44 -9.63
C ASN A 316 -11.38 107.98 -9.78
N PHE A 317 -10.15 107.78 -10.31
CA PHE A 317 -9.46 106.47 -10.47
C PHE A 317 -7.92 106.58 -10.48
N GLU A 318 -7.21 105.80 -9.64
CA GLU A 318 -5.73 105.81 -9.49
C GLU A 318 -5.12 104.40 -9.36
N LYS A 319 -3.90 104.16 -9.92
CA LYS A 319 -3.15 102.89 -9.87
C LYS A 319 -1.91 102.98 -8.96
N LEU A 320 -1.72 101.99 -8.08
CA LEU A 320 -0.57 101.87 -7.17
C LEU A 320 0.21 100.58 -7.46
N GLU A 321 1.16 100.65 -8.38
CA GLU A 321 1.88 99.49 -8.93
C GLU A 321 2.74 98.75 -7.90
N THR A 322 3.46 99.49 -7.04
CA THR A 322 4.31 98.88 -5.99
C THR A 322 3.51 98.19 -4.89
N GLU A 323 2.22 98.49 -4.77
CA GLU A 323 1.33 97.92 -3.76
C GLU A 323 0.32 96.92 -4.36
N ASN A 324 0.27 96.78 -5.69
CA ASN A 324 -0.76 96.02 -6.41
C ASN A 324 -2.20 96.39 -5.98
N LYS A 325 -2.53 97.69 -6.03
CA LYS A 325 -3.86 98.23 -5.68
C LYS A 325 -4.36 99.34 -6.62
N VAL A 326 -5.68 99.55 -6.63
CA VAL A 326 -6.39 100.65 -7.32
C VAL A 326 -7.29 101.41 -6.32
N LYS A 327 -7.43 102.74 -6.45
CA LYS A 327 -8.38 103.57 -5.68
C LYS A 327 -9.41 104.28 -6.58
N ALA A 328 -10.69 104.40 -6.16
CA ALA A 328 -11.75 105.09 -6.92
C ALA A 328 -12.89 105.69 -6.02
N LYS A 329 -13.78 106.54 -6.59
CA LYS A 329 -14.95 107.17 -5.90
C LYS A 329 -16.26 107.04 -6.74
N VAL A 330 -17.41 106.62 -6.17
CA VAL A 330 -18.65 106.13 -6.87
C VAL A 330 -20.05 106.55 -6.31
N LYS A 331 -21.17 106.44 -7.08
CA LYS A 331 -22.62 106.61 -6.67
C LYS A 331 -23.68 105.80 -7.50
N ILE A 332 -24.97 105.67 -7.07
CA ILE A 332 -26.10 104.98 -7.79
C ILE A 332 -27.23 105.93 -8.26
N VAL A 333 -27.84 105.66 -9.43
CA VAL A 333 -29.05 106.35 -9.98
C VAL A 333 -30.11 105.37 -10.56
N ASP A 334 -31.41 105.51 -10.26
CA ASP A 334 -32.54 104.75 -10.88
C ASP A 334 -33.04 105.39 -12.19
N LYS A 335 -32.94 104.63 -13.30
CA LYS A 335 -33.28 105.00 -14.67
C LYS A 335 -34.77 105.27 -14.92
N LYS A 336 -35.70 104.68 -14.14
CA LYS A 336 -37.16 104.86 -14.36
C LYS A 336 -37.78 105.92 -13.46
N THR A 337 -37.28 106.04 -12.24
CA THR A 337 -37.81 107.01 -11.25
C THR A 337 -36.95 108.27 -11.11
N ASN A 338 -35.72 108.29 -11.64
CA ASN A 338 -34.70 109.36 -11.52
C ASN A 338 -34.19 109.64 -10.10
N GLU A 339 -34.45 108.76 -9.14
CA GLU A 339 -33.94 108.87 -7.77
C GLU A 339 -32.44 108.48 -7.69
N SER A 340 -31.61 109.21 -6.92
CA SER A 340 -30.14 108.99 -6.81
C SER A 340 -29.60 108.95 -5.37
N SER A 341 -28.53 108.17 -5.12
CA SER A 341 -27.84 108.04 -3.83
C SER A 341 -26.71 109.07 -3.59
N GLU A 342 -26.13 109.10 -2.38
CA GLU A 342 -24.87 109.81 -2.05
C GLU A 342 -23.60 109.11 -2.62
N THR A 343 -22.40 109.73 -2.56
CA THR A 343 -21.11 109.20 -3.08
C THR A 343 -20.26 108.43 -2.05
N ARG A 344 -19.39 107.49 -2.50
CA ARG A 344 -18.56 106.58 -1.68
C ARG A 344 -17.15 106.34 -2.26
N ASP A 345 -16.10 106.34 -1.42
CA ASP A 345 -14.70 105.98 -1.77
C ASP A 345 -14.43 104.47 -1.65
N ILE A 346 -13.60 103.91 -2.55
CA ILE A 346 -13.24 102.49 -2.62
C ILE A 346 -11.75 102.25 -2.92
N GLU A 347 -11.18 101.20 -2.33
CA GLU A 347 -9.83 100.69 -2.62
C GLU A 347 -9.91 99.19 -2.96
N ILE A 348 -9.25 98.77 -4.05
CA ILE A 348 -9.28 97.39 -4.55
C ILE A 348 -7.85 96.86 -4.64
N ALA A 349 -7.56 95.77 -3.96
CA ALA A 349 -6.26 95.10 -3.94
C ALA A 349 -6.34 93.71 -4.60
N GLY A 350 -5.19 93.10 -4.89
CA GLY A 350 -5.12 91.70 -5.33
C GLY A 350 -4.86 91.50 -6.83
N PHE A 351 -4.11 92.42 -7.45
CA PHE A 351 -3.63 92.28 -8.83
C PHE A 351 -2.51 91.22 -8.97
N TYR A 352 -2.40 90.59 -10.14
CA TYR A 352 -1.65 89.33 -10.35
C TYR A 352 -0.11 89.46 -10.44
N ASP A 353 0.62 88.60 -9.73
CA ASP A 353 2.10 88.55 -9.61
C ASP A 353 2.68 87.26 -10.23
N TYR A 354 3.57 87.40 -11.23
CA TYR A 354 4.13 86.29 -12.00
C TYR A 354 4.98 85.31 -11.17
N GLU A 355 5.79 85.80 -10.23
CA GLU A 355 6.74 84.94 -9.48
C GLU A 355 6.01 84.14 -8.41
N LYS A 356 5.07 84.80 -7.73
CA LYS A 356 4.20 84.14 -6.75
C LYS A 356 3.32 83.08 -7.41
N PHE A 357 2.72 83.40 -8.56
CA PHE A 357 1.86 82.46 -9.28
C PHE A 357 2.61 81.22 -9.79
N ALA A 358 3.79 81.38 -10.40
CA ALA A 358 4.54 80.23 -10.93
C ALA A 358 4.91 79.23 -9.80
N ASN A 359 5.27 79.73 -8.62
CA ASN A 359 5.52 78.90 -7.44
C ASN A 359 4.22 78.30 -6.83
N GLU A 360 3.10 79.02 -6.86
CA GLU A 360 1.78 78.49 -6.45
C GLU A 360 1.28 77.38 -7.41
N VAL A 361 1.52 77.51 -8.71
CA VAL A 361 1.19 76.46 -9.71
C VAL A 361 2.08 75.25 -9.53
N LEU A 362 3.40 75.43 -9.34
CA LEU A 362 4.31 74.32 -9.00
C LEU A 362 3.78 73.56 -7.77
N ASN A 363 3.21 74.24 -6.79
CA ASN A 363 2.62 73.57 -5.63
C ASN A 363 1.38 72.70 -5.93
N LYS A 364 0.67 72.97 -7.03
CA LYS A 364 -0.52 72.23 -7.48
C LYS A 364 -0.23 71.19 -8.56
N VAL A 365 1.01 71.17 -9.10
CA VAL A 365 1.43 70.12 -10.04
C VAL A 365 1.44 68.77 -9.33
N THR A 366 0.86 67.78 -9.98
CA THR A 366 0.91 66.38 -9.56
C THR A 366 1.43 65.55 -10.72
N PHE A 367 2.27 64.57 -10.40
CA PHE A 367 2.74 63.58 -11.35
C PHE A 367 1.99 62.26 -11.16
N ASN A 368 1.73 61.58 -12.26
CA ASN A 368 1.23 60.20 -12.25
C ASN A 368 1.96 59.38 -13.33
N TYR A 369 1.95 58.06 -13.18
CA TYR A 369 2.58 57.15 -14.12
C TYR A 369 1.56 56.12 -14.57
N ASN A 370 1.32 56.04 -15.88
CA ASN A 370 0.40 55.04 -16.44
C ASN A 370 1.04 53.65 -16.30
N ASP A 371 0.28 52.67 -15.81
CA ASP A 371 0.71 51.27 -15.55
C ASP A 371 1.69 51.06 -14.39
N LYS A 372 1.79 52.01 -13.44
CA LYS A 372 2.69 51.93 -12.27
C LYS A 372 2.57 50.61 -11.49
N ASP A 373 1.39 50.04 -11.41
CA ASP A 373 1.07 48.78 -10.73
C ASP A 373 1.85 47.58 -11.31
N THR A 374 2.33 47.70 -12.55
CA THR A 374 3.06 46.67 -13.29
C THR A 374 4.52 47.03 -13.59
N THR A 375 4.93 48.27 -13.34
CA THR A 375 6.27 48.80 -13.61
C THR A 375 7.07 49.00 -12.33
N PHE A 376 8.37 48.69 -12.34
CA PHE A 376 9.27 49.01 -11.22
C PHE A 376 9.70 50.47 -11.29
N ALA A 377 9.79 51.16 -10.14
CA ALA A 377 10.19 52.57 -10.09
C ALA A 377 11.60 52.84 -10.67
N THR A 378 12.44 51.82 -10.83
CA THR A 378 13.77 51.91 -11.46
C THR A 378 13.74 51.81 -12.99
N ASP A 379 12.67 51.26 -13.57
CA ASP A 379 12.60 50.90 -15.00
C ASP A 379 11.59 51.78 -15.75
N ILE A 380 11.36 53.01 -15.27
CA ILE A 380 10.34 53.89 -15.83
C ILE A 380 10.69 54.43 -17.23
N ASN A 381 9.72 54.35 -18.14
CA ASN A 381 9.74 55.08 -19.40
C ASN A 381 9.21 56.51 -19.20
N LYS A 382 10.02 57.53 -19.52
CA LYS A 382 9.68 58.96 -19.41
C LYS A 382 8.37 59.33 -20.12
N ASP A 383 8.06 58.70 -21.25
CA ASP A 383 6.87 59.04 -22.06
C ASP A 383 5.54 58.71 -21.35
N LEU A 384 5.57 57.82 -20.36
CA LEU A 384 4.41 57.42 -19.56
C LEU A 384 4.27 58.24 -18.25
N LEU A 385 5.26 59.08 -17.92
CA LEU A 385 5.21 59.97 -16.78
C LEU A 385 4.41 61.22 -17.17
N THR A 386 3.17 61.26 -16.71
CA THR A 386 2.24 62.36 -16.99
C THR A 386 2.21 63.34 -15.82
N ASN A 387 1.86 64.59 -16.12
CA ASN A 387 1.60 65.61 -15.12
C ASN A 387 0.29 66.30 -15.45
N ASN A 388 -0.34 66.89 -14.44
CA ASN A 388 -1.59 67.63 -14.60
C ASN A 388 -1.39 69.09 -15.04
N LEU A 389 -0.17 69.54 -15.38
CA LEU A 389 0.11 70.97 -15.60
C LEU A 389 -0.85 71.55 -16.63
N SER A 390 -1.04 70.89 -17.78
CA SER A 390 -1.93 71.32 -18.88
C SER A 390 -3.41 71.48 -18.48
N SER A 391 -3.84 70.80 -17.42
CA SER A 391 -5.21 70.87 -16.88
C SER A 391 -5.41 71.92 -15.79
N LEU A 392 -4.34 72.54 -15.29
CA LEU A 392 -4.41 73.62 -14.29
C LEU A 392 -4.79 74.97 -14.94
N GLU A 393 -5.63 75.75 -14.27
CA GLU A 393 -6.05 77.08 -14.77
C GLU A 393 -4.87 78.06 -14.93
N ASN A 394 -4.92 78.91 -15.96
CA ASN A 394 -3.94 79.99 -16.23
C ASN A 394 -2.47 79.56 -16.43
N ASN A 395 -2.25 78.34 -16.90
CA ASN A 395 -0.92 77.75 -17.13
C ASN A 395 -0.27 78.04 -18.50
N LYS A 396 -0.93 78.80 -19.39
CA LYS A 396 -0.61 78.83 -20.84
C LYS A 396 0.84 79.24 -21.16
N ASP A 397 1.46 79.95 -20.23
CA ASP A 397 2.83 80.44 -20.33
C ASP A 397 3.81 79.68 -19.42
N LEU A 398 3.43 78.51 -18.88
CA LEU A 398 4.25 77.68 -18.00
C LEU A 398 4.52 76.31 -18.63
N VAL A 399 5.78 75.88 -18.64
CA VAL A 399 6.19 74.54 -19.08
C VAL A 399 7.01 73.85 -18.00
N VAL A 400 6.87 72.52 -17.90
CA VAL A 400 7.75 71.70 -17.04
C VAL A 400 9.16 71.76 -17.59
N PHE A 401 10.09 72.21 -16.75
CA PHE A 401 11.50 72.39 -17.07
C PHE A 401 12.35 71.58 -16.09
N ASP A 402 13.52 71.10 -16.55
CA ASP A 402 14.48 70.37 -15.71
C ASP A 402 13.88 69.13 -15.01
N LEU A 403 13.08 68.36 -15.76
CA LEU A 403 12.42 67.15 -15.25
C LEU A 403 13.45 66.00 -15.09
N SER A 404 13.66 65.58 -13.85
CA SER A 404 14.46 64.41 -13.49
C SER A 404 13.67 63.47 -12.57
N TYR A 405 14.08 62.21 -12.50
CA TYR A 405 13.42 61.21 -11.67
C TYR A 405 14.39 60.14 -11.18
N ARG A 406 14.11 59.56 -10.02
CA ARG A 406 14.83 58.40 -9.46
C ARG A 406 13.93 57.64 -8.49
N GLN A 407 14.19 56.35 -8.28
CA GLN A 407 13.58 55.61 -7.18
C GLN A 407 14.03 56.23 -5.83
N GLU A 408 13.15 56.26 -4.83
CA GLU A 408 13.43 56.91 -3.54
C GLU A 408 14.62 56.26 -2.80
N ASN A 409 14.52 54.95 -2.52
CA ASN A 409 15.56 54.17 -1.86
C ASN A 409 15.38 52.68 -2.16
N GLU A 410 16.43 52.00 -2.64
CA GLU A 410 16.39 50.57 -2.96
C GLU A 410 16.50 49.67 -1.72
N GLU A 411 17.18 50.14 -0.67
CA GLU A 411 17.44 49.37 0.56
C GLU A 411 16.21 49.30 1.49
N ASP A 412 15.18 50.13 1.26
CA ASP A 412 13.94 50.16 2.06
C ASP A 412 12.75 49.67 1.23
N SER A 413 12.19 48.52 1.59
CA SER A 413 11.09 47.87 0.87
C SER A 413 9.85 48.74 0.70
N SER A 414 9.54 49.61 1.67
CA SER A 414 8.39 50.52 1.58
C SER A 414 8.62 51.64 0.56
N LYS A 415 9.88 52.00 0.31
CA LYS A 415 10.31 53.09 -0.56
C LYS A 415 10.68 52.63 -1.97
N ARG A 416 10.88 51.33 -2.19
CA ARG A 416 11.10 50.75 -3.53
C ARG A 416 9.94 51.00 -4.49
N THR A 417 8.74 51.15 -3.95
CA THR A 417 7.50 51.43 -4.70
C THR A 417 7.28 52.92 -4.99
N ASN A 418 8.24 53.77 -4.62
CA ASN A 418 8.16 55.21 -4.76
C ASN A 418 9.17 55.73 -5.78
N LEU A 419 8.68 56.58 -6.68
CA LEU A 419 9.47 57.38 -7.60
C LEU A 419 9.49 58.83 -7.11
N LEU A 420 10.69 59.37 -6.90
CA LEU A 420 10.91 60.80 -6.69
C LEU A 420 11.08 61.48 -8.05
N VAL A 421 10.14 62.36 -8.38
CA VAL A 421 10.19 63.20 -9.58
C VAL A 421 10.54 64.61 -9.15
N SER A 422 11.58 65.19 -9.74
CA SER A 422 11.98 66.58 -9.48
C SER A 422 11.78 67.42 -10.73
N CYS A 423 11.17 68.59 -10.59
CA CYS A 423 11.04 69.53 -11.70
C CYS A 423 10.99 70.99 -11.24
N LYS A 424 11.19 71.88 -12.20
CA LYS A 424 10.94 73.33 -12.12
C LYS A 424 9.86 73.70 -13.14
N LEU A 425 9.20 74.84 -12.97
CA LEU A 425 8.40 75.45 -14.02
C LEU A 425 9.18 76.62 -14.63
N LEU A 426 9.16 76.73 -15.95
CA LEU A 426 9.67 77.87 -16.69
C LEU A 426 8.50 78.70 -17.19
N ASN A 427 8.47 79.98 -16.84
CA ASN A 427 7.57 80.94 -17.47
C ASN A 427 8.14 81.36 -18.82
N THR A 428 7.45 81.03 -19.90
CA THR A 428 7.91 81.26 -21.28
C THR A 428 7.84 82.73 -21.70
N LYS A 429 7.09 83.58 -20.99
CA LYS A 429 7.01 85.03 -21.26
C LYS A 429 8.06 85.85 -20.51
N THR A 430 8.29 85.57 -19.24
CA THR A 430 9.21 86.35 -18.39
C THR A 430 10.61 85.72 -18.29
N GLY A 431 10.77 84.45 -18.66
CA GLY A 431 12.02 83.70 -18.49
C GLY A 431 12.28 83.24 -17.05
N PHE A 432 11.37 83.55 -16.11
CA PHE A 432 11.47 83.18 -14.71
C PHE A 432 11.42 81.65 -14.53
N LYS A 433 12.28 81.12 -13.65
CA LYS A 433 12.35 79.70 -13.29
C LYS A 433 11.99 79.57 -11.81
N THR A 434 11.07 78.68 -11.48
CA THR A 434 10.73 78.39 -10.08
C THR A 434 11.86 77.66 -9.36
N GLU A 435 11.77 77.59 -8.03
CA GLU A 435 12.59 76.66 -7.26
C GLU A 435 12.31 75.20 -7.63
N GLU A 436 13.27 74.33 -7.32
CA GLU A 436 13.14 72.90 -7.55
C GLU A 436 12.16 72.28 -6.55
N LYS A 437 11.22 71.47 -7.04
CA LYS A 437 10.31 70.73 -6.17
C LYS A 437 10.31 69.25 -6.49
N ASN A 438 10.37 68.45 -5.43
CA ASN A 438 10.27 66.99 -5.48
C ASN A 438 8.81 66.54 -5.25
N TYR A 439 8.37 65.57 -6.05
CA TYR A 439 7.06 64.93 -5.98
C TYR A 439 7.25 63.44 -5.79
N LEU A 440 6.40 62.85 -4.96
CA LEU A 440 6.36 61.43 -4.71
C LEU A 440 5.27 60.80 -5.57
N VAL A 441 5.65 59.89 -6.46
CA VAL A 441 4.69 59.02 -7.17
C VAL A 441 4.82 57.63 -6.56
N SER A 442 3.79 57.20 -5.83
CA SER A 442 3.74 55.92 -5.14
C SER A 442 2.80 54.93 -5.85
N GLY A 443 2.97 53.65 -5.49
CA GLY A 443 2.19 52.54 -6.05
C GLY A 443 2.87 51.82 -7.21
N PHE A 444 4.19 51.99 -7.38
CA PHE A 444 4.95 51.16 -8.31
C PHE A 444 5.06 49.72 -7.80
N LYS A 445 5.28 48.79 -8.73
CA LYS A 445 5.45 47.37 -8.41
C LYS A 445 6.63 47.17 -7.44
N ASN A 446 6.42 46.43 -6.36
CA ASN A 446 7.49 46.09 -5.41
C ASN A 446 8.31 44.88 -5.90
N TYR A 447 9.52 44.73 -5.36
CA TYR A 447 10.40 43.59 -5.59
C TYR A 447 11.30 43.34 -4.38
N LEU A 448 11.87 42.13 -4.32
CA LEU A 448 12.86 41.74 -3.31
C LEU A 448 14.29 41.95 -3.80
N ILE A 449 15.20 42.26 -2.87
CA ILE A 449 16.65 42.34 -3.11
C ILE A 449 17.36 41.02 -2.75
N GLN A 450 18.62 40.87 -3.17
CA GLN A 450 19.40 39.64 -2.98
C GLN A 450 19.48 39.18 -1.51
N SER A 451 19.67 40.10 -0.56
CA SER A 451 19.78 39.76 0.87
C SER A 451 18.47 39.22 1.46
N GLU A 452 17.32 39.73 1.01
CA GLU A 452 15.99 39.23 1.40
C GLU A 452 15.73 37.84 0.82
N LEU A 453 16.12 37.63 -0.45
CA LEU A 453 16.08 36.31 -1.09
C LEU A 453 17.02 35.32 -0.41
N ASP A 454 18.21 35.74 0.01
CA ASP A 454 19.17 34.90 0.75
C ASP A 454 18.62 34.46 2.11
N ASN A 455 17.97 35.37 2.83
CA ASN A 455 17.32 35.04 4.10
C ASN A 455 16.23 33.99 3.92
N TYR A 456 15.38 34.14 2.89
CA TYR A 456 14.37 33.14 2.58
C TYR A 456 15.00 31.81 2.09
N ALA A 457 16.02 31.87 1.23
CA ALA A 457 16.70 30.69 0.70
C ALA A 457 17.32 29.81 1.79
N LYS A 458 17.84 30.40 2.88
CA LYS A 458 18.34 29.66 4.06
C LYS A 458 17.26 28.92 4.85
N THR A 459 16.00 29.32 4.71
CA THR A 459 14.86 28.64 5.37
C THR A 459 14.30 27.47 4.56
N ILE A 460 14.79 27.28 3.32
CA ILE A 460 14.34 26.21 2.44
C ILE A 460 14.85 24.88 2.97
N VAL A 461 13.92 23.97 3.22
CA VAL A 461 14.16 22.57 3.56
C VAL A 461 13.86 21.74 2.32
N LEU A 462 14.85 20.96 1.89
CA LEU A 462 14.73 20.02 0.79
C LEU A 462 14.72 18.59 1.36
N ASP A 463 13.98 17.70 0.70
CA ASP A 463 13.93 16.29 1.07
C ASP A 463 13.74 15.40 -0.17
N VAL A 464 13.75 14.09 0.01
CA VAL A 464 13.40 13.12 -1.03
C VAL A 464 12.37 12.14 -0.48
N ASP A 465 11.26 11.97 -1.19
CA ASP A 465 10.22 11.02 -0.77
C ASP A 465 10.78 9.59 -0.74
N SER A 466 10.47 8.87 0.35
CA SER A 466 10.94 7.50 0.62
C SER A 466 12.47 7.35 0.56
N LYS A 467 13.22 8.36 1.01
CA LYS A 467 14.69 8.34 1.01
C LYS A 467 15.28 7.15 1.76
N ASP A 468 14.60 6.65 2.79
CA ASP A 468 14.95 5.45 3.53
C ASP A 468 14.93 4.18 2.65
N ASN A 469 14.28 4.22 1.48
CA ASN A 469 14.22 3.13 0.49
C ASN A 469 14.98 3.43 -0.82
N LYS A 470 15.68 4.57 -0.89
CA LYS A 470 16.43 5.00 -2.08
C LYS A 470 17.91 5.15 -1.75
N TYR A 471 18.78 4.92 -2.74
CA TYR A 471 20.21 5.22 -2.59
C TYR A 471 20.48 6.66 -3.00
N ALA A 472 21.42 7.32 -2.32
CA ALA A 472 21.82 8.69 -2.64
C ALA A 472 22.27 8.84 -4.11
N LYS A 473 22.95 7.82 -4.65
CA LYS A 473 23.42 7.75 -6.04
C LYS A 473 22.31 7.77 -7.10
N ASP A 474 21.08 7.40 -6.73
CA ASP A 474 19.96 7.32 -7.66
C ASP A 474 19.27 8.68 -7.85
N VAL A 475 19.51 9.64 -6.95
CA VAL A 475 18.92 10.98 -7.03
C VAL A 475 19.76 11.85 -7.94
N ASN A 476 19.37 11.97 -9.21
CA ASN A 476 20.14 12.67 -10.23
C ASN A 476 19.41 13.88 -10.86
N SER A 477 18.15 14.09 -10.52
CA SER A 477 17.33 15.16 -11.08
C SER A 477 16.66 16.01 -10.01
N PHE A 478 16.47 17.30 -10.29
CA PHE A 478 15.79 18.21 -9.36
C PHE A 478 14.30 17.87 -9.17
N GLY A 479 13.69 17.17 -10.14
CA GLY A 479 12.30 16.72 -10.04
C GLY A 479 12.07 15.69 -8.94
N GLU A 480 13.11 15.01 -8.47
CA GLU A 480 13.04 14.04 -7.36
C GLU A 480 13.21 14.70 -5.98
N ILE A 481 13.59 15.98 -5.96
CA ILE A 481 13.78 16.76 -4.74
C ILE A 481 12.46 17.41 -4.34
N LYS A 482 11.95 16.99 -3.18
CA LYS A 482 10.79 17.57 -2.53
C LYS A 482 11.16 18.89 -1.88
N GLN A 483 10.39 19.92 -2.17
CA GLN A 483 10.58 21.27 -1.64
C GLN A 483 9.65 21.45 -0.43
N VAL A 484 10.13 21.13 0.77
CA VAL A 484 9.28 20.98 1.98
C VAL A 484 8.71 22.32 2.46
N THR A 485 9.54 23.37 2.52
CA THR A 485 9.16 24.70 3.04
C THR A 485 9.12 25.79 1.96
N PHE A 486 9.04 25.42 0.68
CA PHE A 486 9.12 26.37 -0.44
C PHE A 486 7.75 26.90 -0.89
N ASP A 487 7.56 28.21 -0.77
CA ASP A 487 6.46 28.98 -1.35
C ASP A 487 6.64 29.18 -2.87
N SER A 488 6.18 28.18 -3.63
CA SER A 488 6.17 28.20 -5.09
C SER A 488 5.20 29.22 -5.69
N THR A 489 4.37 29.91 -4.90
CA THR A 489 3.47 30.97 -5.41
C THR A 489 4.22 32.29 -5.60
N LYS A 490 5.26 32.54 -4.80
CA LYS A 490 6.05 33.78 -4.83
C LYS A 490 7.41 33.61 -5.49
N TYR A 491 8.06 32.46 -5.28
CA TYR A 491 9.45 32.23 -5.70
C TYR A 491 9.55 31.11 -6.72
N GLU A 492 10.65 31.12 -7.48
CA GLU A 492 11.05 30.01 -8.35
C GLU A 492 12.55 29.74 -8.24
N PHE A 493 12.91 28.46 -8.38
CA PHE A 493 14.30 28.05 -8.49
C PHE A 493 14.87 28.45 -9.84
N ASN A 494 16.12 28.90 -9.86
CA ASN A 494 16.83 29.03 -11.12
C ASN A 494 17.41 27.67 -11.52
N LEU A 495 16.69 26.93 -12.36
CA LEU A 495 17.02 25.55 -12.72
C LEU A 495 18.41 25.40 -13.37
N ASN A 496 18.93 26.44 -14.04
CA ASN A 496 20.27 26.43 -14.63
C ASN A 496 21.40 26.48 -13.58
N ASP A 497 21.11 26.95 -12.36
CA ASP A 497 22.07 27.07 -11.26
C ASP A 497 21.99 25.86 -10.30
N VAL A 498 21.04 24.94 -10.52
CA VAL A 498 20.86 23.77 -9.64
C VAL A 498 21.90 22.70 -9.95
N ILE A 499 22.70 22.35 -8.94
CA ILE A 499 23.71 21.29 -9.03
C ILE A 499 23.45 20.26 -7.94
N ILE A 500 23.14 19.04 -8.34
CA ILE A 500 23.00 17.88 -7.46
C ILE A 500 24.29 17.08 -7.50
N SER A 501 24.88 16.80 -6.34
CA SER A 501 26.06 15.96 -6.23
C SER A 501 25.94 14.96 -5.09
N GLN A 502 26.58 13.81 -5.25
CA GLN A 502 26.62 12.74 -4.25
C GLN A 502 28.06 12.65 -3.73
N PRO A 503 28.34 13.12 -2.50
CA PRO A 503 29.65 12.95 -1.88
C PRO A 503 30.05 11.47 -1.75
N VAL A 504 31.35 11.22 -1.54
CA VAL A 504 31.92 9.86 -1.39
C VAL A 504 31.37 9.11 -0.17
N ASP A 505 30.67 9.79 0.74
CA ASP A 505 30.10 9.17 1.93
C ASP A 505 28.99 8.15 1.63
N LEU A 506 28.39 8.21 0.44
CA LEU A 506 27.30 7.36 -0.07
C LEU A 506 25.97 7.47 0.71
N GLU A 507 25.84 8.45 1.59
CA GLU A 507 24.68 8.63 2.49
C GLU A 507 24.01 10.00 2.33
N THR A 508 24.65 10.90 1.59
CA THR A 508 24.23 12.30 1.46
C THR A 508 23.97 12.65 0.00
N VAL A 509 22.92 13.44 -0.25
CA VAL A 509 22.72 14.15 -1.52
C VAL A 509 22.87 15.64 -1.24
N LYS A 510 23.84 16.28 -1.88
CA LYS A 510 24.12 17.71 -1.75
C LYS A 510 23.45 18.45 -2.90
N VAL A 511 22.59 19.41 -2.57
CA VAL A 511 21.87 20.23 -3.55
C VAL A 511 22.34 21.68 -3.43
N ASN A 512 22.94 22.20 -4.50
CA ASN A 512 23.27 23.61 -4.62
C ASN A 512 22.22 24.30 -5.48
N PHE A 513 21.72 25.46 -5.07
CA PHE A 513 20.66 26.16 -5.80
C PHE A 513 20.70 27.68 -5.58
N THR A 514 20.03 28.40 -6.48
CA THR A 514 19.65 29.81 -6.30
C THR A 514 18.16 29.97 -6.58
N ILE A 515 17.55 31.03 -6.03
CA ILE A 515 16.14 31.34 -6.23
C ILE A 515 15.94 32.79 -6.71
N LYS A 516 14.80 33.05 -7.34
CA LYS A 516 14.33 34.39 -7.70
C LYS A 516 12.84 34.53 -7.41
N GLU A 517 12.37 35.78 -7.37
CA GLU A 517 10.95 36.11 -7.25
C GLU A 517 10.27 36.01 -8.63
N LYS A 518 9.15 35.27 -8.74
CA LYS A 518 8.49 34.96 -10.03
C LYS A 518 8.09 36.19 -10.84
N ASN A 519 7.59 37.21 -10.16
CA ASN A 519 7.14 38.46 -10.76
C ASN A 519 8.08 39.63 -10.39
N GLY A 520 9.25 39.36 -9.82
CA GLY A 520 10.23 40.38 -9.40
C GLY A 520 11.14 40.84 -10.55
N LYS A 521 12.24 41.51 -10.20
CA LYS A 521 13.21 42.04 -11.17
C LYS A 521 14.09 40.91 -11.71
N GLN A 522 14.19 40.76 -13.04
CA GLN A 522 14.80 39.58 -13.68
C GLN A 522 16.28 39.34 -13.32
N ASN A 523 17.03 40.39 -13.03
CA ASN A 523 18.48 40.31 -12.75
C ASN A 523 18.80 40.08 -11.26
N ILE A 524 17.80 39.98 -10.39
CA ILE A 524 18.00 39.75 -8.96
C ILE A 524 17.73 38.28 -8.65
N LYS A 525 18.72 37.62 -8.04
CA LYS A 525 18.63 36.25 -7.51
C LYS A 525 19.34 36.15 -6.18
N SER A 526 19.07 35.10 -5.43
CA SER A 526 19.83 34.76 -4.22
C SER A 526 21.29 34.40 -4.58
N SER A 527 22.17 34.53 -3.60
CA SER A 527 23.45 33.85 -3.53
C SER A 527 23.25 32.32 -3.58
N GLN A 528 24.27 31.58 -4.00
CA GLN A 528 24.24 30.12 -4.02
C GLN A 528 24.09 29.56 -2.60
N GLN A 529 23.06 28.74 -2.40
CA GLN A 529 22.84 28.01 -1.15
C GLN A 529 23.14 26.53 -1.36
N THR A 530 23.58 25.85 -0.29
CA THR A 530 23.84 24.41 -0.26
C THR A 530 22.98 23.76 0.82
N PHE A 531 22.31 22.67 0.49
CA PHE A 531 21.53 21.87 1.43
C PHE A 531 21.92 20.39 1.32
N ASP A 532 22.19 19.75 2.46
CA ASP A 532 22.59 18.35 2.53
C ASP A 532 21.39 17.50 2.98
N ILE A 533 20.92 16.63 2.10
CA ILE A 533 19.84 15.69 2.39
C ILE A 533 20.49 14.39 2.89
N GLN A 534 20.21 14.02 4.13
CA GLN A 534 20.71 12.80 4.79
C GLN A 534 19.58 11.81 5.07
N GLY A 535 19.97 10.56 5.37
CA GLY A 535 19.05 9.49 5.77
C GLY A 535 18.66 8.55 4.64
N PHE A 536 19.47 8.48 3.58
CA PHE A 536 19.29 7.51 2.50
C PHE A 536 19.54 6.07 2.94
N ALA A 537 19.03 5.11 2.18
CA ALA A 537 19.37 3.70 2.35
C ALA A 537 20.88 3.49 2.14
N LEU A 538 21.50 2.65 2.98
CA LEU A 538 22.91 2.32 2.87
C LEU A 538 23.13 1.37 1.69
N PRO A 539 23.89 1.76 0.66
CA PRO A 539 24.23 0.85 -0.42
C PRO A 539 25.24 -0.20 0.06
N ILE A 540 25.35 -1.31 -0.68
CA ILE A 540 26.21 -2.44 -0.31
C ILE A 540 27.68 -2.03 -0.14
N GLU A 541 28.16 -1.08 -0.94
CA GLU A 541 29.53 -0.56 -0.88
C GLU A 541 29.81 0.12 0.47
N LYS A 542 28.82 0.84 1.03
CA LYS A 542 28.94 1.48 2.34
C LYS A 542 28.89 0.47 3.48
N LEU A 543 27.98 -0.50 3.41
CA LEU A 543 27.90 -1.60 4.37
C LEU A 543 29.22 -2.40 4.41
N ASN A 544 29.83 -2.63 3.25
CA ASN A 544 31.13 -3.29 3.13
C ASN A 544 32.27 -2.46 3.73
N GLN A 545 32.25 -1.12 3.60
CA GLN A 545 33.23 -0.28 4.30
C GLN A 545 33.04 -0.29 5.82
N LEU A 546 31.80 -0.29 6.29
CA LEU A 546 31.49 -0.26 7.72
C LEU A 546 31.88 -1.56 8.42
N ILE A 547 31.65 -2.74 7.80
CA ILE A 547 31.98 -4.02 8.43
C ILE A 547 33.48 -4.23 8.62
N GLU A 548 34.33 -3.65 7.78
CA GLU A 548 35.78 -3.76 7.94
C GLU A 548 36.28 -3.16 9.26
N ASN A 549 35.60 -2.13 9.78
CA ASN A 549 35.94 -1.50 11.06
C ASN A 549 35.34 -2.24 12.27
N VAL A 550 34.32 -3.08 12.08
CA VAL A 550 33.71 -3.82 13.20
C VAL A 550 34.71 -4.83 13.77
N SER A 551 35.00 -4.69 15.07
CA SER A 551 35.77 -5.66 15.86
C SER A 551 34.84 -6.47 16.77
N ILE A 552 35.14 -7.76 16.90
CA ILE A 552 34.45 -8.67 17.80
C ILE A 552 35.46 -9.17 18.82
N THR A 553 35.09 -9.12 20.09
CA THR A 553 35.90 -9.66 21.18
C THR A 553 35.05 -10.54 22.09
N MET A 554 35.73 -11.43 22.84
CA MET A 554 35.11 -12.25 23.87
C MET A 554 35.77 -11.98 25.22
N PRO A 555 35.21 -11.06 26.04
CA PRO A 555 35.85 -10.65 27.29
C PRO A 555 36.07 -11.81 28.28
N THR A 556 35.23 -12.84 28.24
CA THR A 556 35.29 -14.00 29.15
C THR A 556 36.01 -15.22 28.56
N ALA A 557 36.72 -15.07 27.43
CA ALA A 557 37.32 -16.19 26.69
C ALA A 557 38.14 -17.12 27.60
N SER A 558 39.04 -16.58 28.43
CA SER A 558 39.91 -17.36 29.32
C SER A 558 39.17 -18.20 30.39
N SER A 559 37.88 -17.92 30.61
CA SER A 559 37.01 -18.63 31.58
C SER A 559 35.90 -19.45 30.92
N THR A 560 35.74 -19.35 29.59
CA THR A 560 34.67 -19.98 28.81
C THR A 560 35.28 -21.01 27.86
N PHE A 561 34.69 -22.19 27.72
CA PHE A 561 35.18 -23.16 26.75
C PHE A 561 34.69 -22.82 25.34
N ALA A 562 35.51 -23.12 24.32
CA ALA A 562 35.12 -22.90 22.93
C ALA A 562 33.85 -23.67 22.52
N TYR A 563 33.61 -24.85 23.12
CA TYR A 563 32.39 -25.63 22.86
C TYR A 563 31.12 -25.06 23.48
N GLU A 564 31.21 -24.17 24.47
CA GLU A 564 30.06 -23.47 25.05
C GLU A 564 29.53 -22.35 24.13
N MET A 565 30.20 -22.14 22.98
CA MET A 565 29.84 -21.17 21.95
C MET A 565 29.13 -21.77 20.75
N TRP A 566 28.80 -23.07 20.79
CA TRP A 566 28.22 -23.79 19.65
C TRP A 566 26.71 -23.53 19.43
N ASP A 567 26.03 -22.92 20.40
CA ASP A 567 24.59 -22.66 20.37
C ASP A 567 24.25 -21.20 20.01
N ASP A 568 23.01 -20.96 19.52
CA ASP A 568 22.40 -19.65 19.21
C ASP A 568 22.26 -18.72 20.43
N THR A 569 23.01 -18.95 21.50
CA THR A 569 23.12 -18.07 22.68
C THR A 569 24.54 -17.53 22.87
N GLY A 570 25.53 -18.03 22.11
CA GLY A 570 26.92 -17.59 22.20
C GLY A 570 27.12 -16.15 21.70
N TRP A 571 26.29 -15.67 20.77
CA TRP A 571 26.45 -14.35 20.15
C TRP A 571 26.11 -13.18 21.09
N ASP A 572 25.26 -13.38 22.08
CA ASP A 572 24.97 -12.39 23.13
C ASP A 572 26.21 -12.08 23.97
N LYS A 573 27.09 -13.08 24.15
CA LYS A 573 28.31 -12.95 24.94
C LYS A 573 29.43 -12.22 24.19
N LEU A 574 29.33 -12.07 22.87
CA LEU A 574 30.30 -11.38 22.04
C LEU A 574 30.15 -9.86 22.17
N ALA A 575 31.22 -9.18 22.56
CA ALA A 575 31.30 -7.73 22.51
C ALA A 575 31.53 -7.27 21.07
N LYS A 576 30.70 -6.32 20.63
CA LYS A 576 30.66 -5.80 19.25
C LYS A 576 31.07 -4.34 19.30
N GLU A 577 32.32 -4.07 18.98
CA GLU A 577 32.89 -2.73 19.03
C GLU A 577 32.80 -2.08 17.65
N GLN A 578 32.66 -0.75 17.62
CA GLN A 578 32.58 0.06 16.40
C GLN A 578 31.42 -0.28 15.45
N LEU A 579 30.36 -0.94 15.93
CA LEU A 579 29.12 -1.14 15.18
C LEU A 579 28.33 0.18 15.13
N SER A 580 27.99 0.62 13.91
CA SER A 580 27.17 1.82 13.71
C SER A 580 25.76 1.64 14.28
N ASP A 581 25.22 2.68 14.94
CA ASP A 581 23.84 2.70 15.46
C ASP A 581 22.75 2.50 14.40
N LYS A 582 23.06 2.72 13.12
CA LYS A 582 22.16 2.48 11.98
C LYS A 582 22.14 1.01 11.54
N CYS A 583 23.11 0.21 11.99
CA CYS A 583 23.27 -1.16 11.58
C CYS A 583 22.86 -2.14 12.69
N GLU A 584 22.46 -3.34 12.28
CA GLU A 584 22.30 -4.48 13.15
C GLU A 584 23.28 -5.59 12.75
N PHE A 585 23.72 -6.33 13.77
CA PHE A 585 24.69 -7.40 13.64
C PHE A 585 23.97 -8.72 13.36
N ASN A 586 24.46 -9.48 12.37
CA ASN A 586 23.87 -10.77 12.01
C ASN A 586 24.94 -11.87 11.93
N THR A 587 24.96 -12.73 12.94
CA THR A 587 25.85 -13.90 13.01
C THR A 587 25.43 -14.95 11.99
N HIS A 588 26.37 -15.45 11.20
CA HIS A 588 26.15 -16.56 10.27
C HIS A 588 26.57 -17.89 10.88
N SER A 589 27.78 -17.93 11.46
CA SER A 589 28.30 -19.15 12.06
C SER A 589 29.28 -18.84 13.18
N VAL A 590 29.28 -19.69 14.21
CA VAL A 590 30.32 -19.74 15.24
C VAL A 590 30.80 -21.17 15.31
N LYS A 591 32.03 -21.40 14.86
CA LYS A 591 32.60 -22.75 14.74
C LYS A 591 33.86 -22.86 15.55
N GLN A 592 33.93 -23.84 16.45
CA GLN A 592 35.20 -24.17 17.08
C GLN A 592 36.13 -24.75 16.02
N ILE A 593 37.33 -24.19 15.92
CA ILE A 593 38.33 -24.63 14.93
C ILE A 593 39.55 -25.26 15.59
N ASP A 594 39.74 -25.03 16.90
CA ASP A 594 40.78 -25.64 17.73
C ASP A 594 40.30 -25.64 19.20
N LYS A 595 41.06 -26.24 20.11
CA LYS A 595 40.69 -26.36 21.53
C LYS A 595 40.46 -25.02 22.24
N ASP A 596 41.16 -23.98 21.82
CA ASP A 596 41.11 -22.63 22.39
C ASP A 596 40.65 -21.57 21.37
N LYS A 597 40.09 -21.99 20.23
CA LYS A 597 39.76 -21.08 19.12
C LYS A 597 38.38 -21.29 18.52
N ILE A 598 37.69 -20.19 18.26
CA ILE A 598 36.45 -20.17 17.47
C ILE A 598 36.60 -19.23 16.27
N ARG A 599 35.94 -19.58 15.17
CA ARG A 599 35.76 -18.73 13.99
C ARG A 599 34.33 -18.22 13.98
N VAL A 600 34.20 -16.89 13.95
CA VAL A 600 32.91 -16.18 13.89
C VAL A 600 32.76 -15.58 12.49
N GLU A 601 31.73 -16.00 11.77
CA GLU A 601 31.33 -15.42 10.50
C GLU A 601 30.07 -14.57 10.70
N PHE A 602 30.06 -13.34 10.20
CA PHE A 602 28.96 -12.40 10.41
C PHE A 602 28.83 -11.39 9.27
N THR A 603 27.68 -10.73 9.23
CA THR A 603 27.40 -9.57 8.37
C THR A 603 26.80 -8.45 9.21
N ILE A 604 26.74 -7.26 8.63
CA ILE A 604 25.92 -6.17 9.15
C ILE A 604 24.89 -5.76 8.10
N LYS A 605 23.72 -5.33 8.54
CA LYS A 605 22.70 -4.73 7.67
C LYS A 605 22.14 -3.48 8.29
N GLN A 606 21.60 -2.60 7.48
CA GLN A 606 20.86 -1.45 8.00
C GLN A 606 19.60 -1.94 8.72
N LYS A 607 19.28 -1.35 9.88
CA LYS A 607 18.04 -1.64 10.62
C LYS A 607 16.83 -1.54 9.69
N ASP A 608 15.92 -2.52 9.80
CA ASP A 608 14.69 -2.61 9.01
C ASP A 608 14.87 -2.81 7.49
N LYS A 609 16.08 -3.15 7.03
CA LYS A 609 16.38 -3.48 5.62
C LYS A 609 16.87 -4.92 5.46
N THR A 610 16.78 -5.42 4.24
CA THR A 610 17.15 -6.80 3.87
C THR A 610 18.58 -6.91 3.32
N LEU A 611 19.15 -5.83 2.79
CA LEU A 611 20.49 -5.82 2.21
C LEU A 611 21.57 -5.87 3.31
N SER A 612 22.48 -6.84 3.20
CA SER A 612 23.59 -7.05 4.12
C SER A 612 24.94 -6.79 3.44
N SER A 613 25.96 -6.51 4.25
CA SER A 613 27.36 -6.52 3.83
C SER A 613 27.81 -7.91 3.36
N ASN A 614 29.01 -7.97 2.80
CA ASN A 614 29.77 -9.21 2.64
C ASN A 614 30.00 -9.89 4.00
N VAL A 615 30.18 -11.20 3.97
CA VAL A 615 30.51 -11.99 5.17
C VAL A 615 31.95 -11.68 5.59
N LYS A 616 32.12 -11.28 6.85
CA LYS A 616 33.43 -11.14 7.51
C LYS A 616 33.64 -12.31 8.45
N ALA A 617 34.84 -12.87 8.44
CA ALA A 617 35.24 -13.97 9.32
C ALA A 617 36.36 -13.50 10.25
N ILE A 618 36.21 -13.75 11.55
CA ILE A 618 37.21 -13.41 12.57
C ILE A 618 37.48 -14.65 13.42
N THR A 619 38.74 -14.88 13.78
CA THR A 619 39.14 -15.92 14.74
C THR A 619 39.31 -15.28 16.11
N LEU A 620 38.64 -15.85 17.11
CA LEU A 620 38.81 -15.52 18.52
C LEU A 620 39.60 -16.65 19.19
N GLU A 621 40.58 -16.29 20.02
CA GLU A 621 41.55 -17.22 20.61
C GLU A 621 41.57 -17.10 22.15
N ASN A 622 42.40 -17.92 22.81
CA ASN A 622 42.59 -17.94 24.27
C ASN A 622 41.33 -18.36 25.04
N PHE A 623 40.49 -19.22 24.46
CA PHE A 623 39.41 -19.87 25.21
C PHE A 623 39.97 -20.81 26.28
N LYS A 624 39.19 -21.04 27.33
CA LYS A 624 39.57 -21.94 28.43
C LYS A 624 39.90 -23.34 27.89
N VAL A 625 41.01 -23.90 28.34
CA VAL A 625 41.43 -25.29 28.12
C VAL A 625 41.80 -25.91 29.47
N ASN A 626 41.39 -27.15 29.70
CA ASN A 626 41.76 -27.91 30.90
C ASN A 626 42.96 -28.82 30.60
N ASP A 627 43.66 -29.26 31.65
CA ASP A 627 44.68 -30.29 31.52
C ASP A 627 44.08 -31.56 30.85
N PRO A 628 44.84 -32.20 29.94
CA PRO A 628 44.42 -33.46 29.33
C PRO A 628 44.18 -34.52 30.41
N LEU A 629 43.06 -35.23 30.32
CA LEU A 629 42.81 -36.39 31.18
C LEU A 629 43.71 -37.54 30.72
N GLU A 630 44.72 -37.89 31.51
CA GLU A 630 45.78 -38.84 31.13
C GLU A 630 45.23 -40.25 30.82
N GLU A 631 44.12 -40.63 31.46
CA GLU A 631 43.46 -41.91 31.28
C GLU A 631 42.69 -42.04 29.96
N TRP A 632 42.53 -40.96 29.19
CA TRP A 632 41.80 -40.94 27.92
C TRP A 632 42.69 -40.53 26.74
N LYS A 633 42.71 -41.36 25.69
CA LYS A 633 43.26 -40.94 24.38
C LYS A 633 42.13 -40.51 23.46
N TYR A 634 42.41 -39.48 22.67
CA TYR A 634 41.46 -38.92 21.73
C TYR A 634 42.16 -38.52 20.43
N SER A 635 41.37 -38.42 19.37
CA SER A 635 41.71 -37.78 18.11
C SER A 635 40.67 -36.71 17.81
N THR A 636 40.97 -35.78 16.91
CA THR A 636 40.01 -34.74 16.54
C THR A 636 39.49 -34.96 15.12
N TYR A 637 38.25 -34.53 14.88
CA TYR A 637 37.63 -34.57 13.57
C TYR A 637 36.63 -33.42 13.40
N SER A 638 36.24 -33.17 12.16
CA SER A 638 35.21 -32.17 11.87
C SER A 638 33.82 -32.77 12.08
N TYR A 639 33.00 -32.12 12.91
CA TYR A 639 31.61 -32.47 13.16
C TYR A 639 30.74 -31.23 13.04
N ASN A 640 29.86 -31.20 12.03
CA ASN A 640 29.02 -30.02 11.70
C ASN A 640 29.81 -28.71 11.57
N GLY A 641 31.06 -28.79 11.07
CA GLY A 641 31.97 -27.66 10.92
C GLY A 641 32.74 -27.27 12.19
N HIS A 642 32.50 -27.92 13.32
CA HIS A 642 33.28 -27.76 14.55
C HIS A 642 34.42 -28.79 14.57
N GLN A 643 35.58 -28.42 15.09
CA GLN A 643 36.64 -29.36 15.45
C GLN A 643 36.29 -29.97 16.82
N VAL A 644 36.08 -31.28 16.88
CA VAL A 644 35.58 -31.99 18.07
C VAL A 644 36.42 -33.24 18.33
N ALA A 645 36.31 -33.80 19.54
CA ALA A 645 37.05 -34.99 19.93
C ALA A 645 36.26 -36.29 19.65
N THR A 646 37.00 -37.32 19.21
CA THR A 646 36.62 -38.73 19.31
C THR A 646 37.47 -39.35 20.41
N LEU A 647 36.84 -40.02 21.38
CA LEU A 647 37.59 -40.82 22.35
C LEU A 647 37.95 -42.16 21.73
N ASN A 648 39.24 -42.50 21.78
CA ASN A 648 39.82 -43.64 21.08
C ASN A 648 40.44 -44.72 21.98
N LYS A 649 40.76 -44.41 23.24
CA LYS A 649 41.28 -45.42 24.16
C LYS A 649 41.13 -45.00 25.61
N PHE A 650 40.78 -45.95 26.47
CA PHE A 650 40.87 -45.83 27.93
C PHE A 650 42.12 -46.56 28.45
N LEU A 651 42.86 -45.95 29.38
CA LEU A 651 44.20 -46.39 29.80
C LEU A 651 44.35 -46.70 31.30
N ASP A 652 43.27 -46.67 32.07
CA ASP A 652 43.36 -46.90 33.52
C ASP A 652 42.78 -48.27 33.91
N SER A 653 43.57 -49.05 34.67
CA SER A 653 43.20 -50.41 35.09
C SER A 653 42.57 -50.51 36.47
N ASP A 654 42.47 -49.41 37.21
CA ASP A 654 42.05 -49.42 38.61
C ASP A 654 40.56 -49.11 38.81
N TYR A 655 39.89 -48.61 37.76
CA TYR A 655 38.46 -48.37 37.80
C TYR A 655 37.65 -49.67 37.67
N LYS A 656 36.62 -49.78 38.51
CA LYS A 656 35.54 -50.76 38.35
C LYS A 656 34.36 -50.16 37.59
N ASP A 657 34.06 -48.89 37.85
CA ASP A 657 32.99 -48.15 37.21
C ASP A 657 33.59 -46.91 36.54
N VAL A 658 33.28 -46.68 35.27
CA VAL A 658 33.82 -45.57 34.48
C VAL A 658 32.70 -44.71 33.91
N THR A 659 32.88 -43.39 34.01
CA THR A 659 32.06 -42.42 33.29
C THR A 659 32.85 -41.86 32.11
N VAL A 660 32.36 -42.11 30.89
CA VAL A 660 32.98 -41.60 29.65
C VAL A 660 32.70 -40.10 29.55
N PRO A 661 33.73 -39.24 29.49
CA PRO A 661 33.55 -37.80 29.52
C PRO A 661 33.01 -37.27 28.19
N ALA A 662 32.12 -36.28 28.27
CA ALA A 662 31.61 -35.57 27.09
C ALA A 662 32.51 -34.41 26.63
N HIS A 663 33.63 -34.15 27.31
CA HIS A 663 34.57 -33.08 26.99
C HIS A 663 36.01 -33.50 27.36
N ILE A 664 37.01 -33.08 26.59
CA ILE A 664 38.43 -33.39 26.83
C ILE A 664 39.34 -32.32 26.21
N ASP A 665 40.34 -31.82 26.95
CA ASP A 665 41.36 -30.86 26.45
C ASP A 665 40.78 -29.70 25.61
N GLY A 666 39.69 -29.07 26.09
CA GLY A 666 39.02 -27.96 25.40
C GLY A 666 38.08 -28.35 24.24
N TYR A 667 37.96 -29.64 23.91
CA TYR A 667 37.02 -30.16 22.91
C TYR A 667 35.77 -30.76 23.55
N ALA A 668 34.61 -30.61 22.91
CA ALA A 668 33.50 -31.51 23.18
C ALA A 668 33.75 -32.87 22.49
N VAL A 669 33.36 -33.94 23.17
CA VAL A 669 33.44 -35.31 22.68
C VAL A 669 32.11 -35.66 22.04
N LYS A 670 32.13 -35.92 20.73
CA LYS A 670 30.92 -36.30 19.98
C LYS A 670 30.87 -37.77 19.62
N LYS A 671 32.02 -38.45 19.66
CA LYS A 671 32.13 -39.85 19.25
C LYS A 671 33.00 -40.64 20.20
N ALA A 672 32.60 -41.89 20.46
CA ALA A 672 33.42 -42.87 21.14
C ALA A 672 33.69 -44.04 20.19
N SER A 673 34.96 -44.25 19.83
CA SER A 673 35.32 -45.24 18.82
C SER A 673 36.58 -46.00 19.14
N TYR A 674 36.55 -47.33 19.08
CA TYR A 674 37.66 -48.18 19.55
C TYR A 674 38.07 -47.93 21.01
N LEU A 675 37.14 -47.40 21.82
CA LEU A 675 37.42 -46.83 23.14
C LEU A 675 37.85 -47.87 24.18
N PHE A 676 37.12 -48.98 24.26
CA PHE A 676 37.37 -50.06 25.20
C PHE A 676 37.74 -51.32 24.43
N VAL A 677 39.05 -51.58 24.31
CA VAL A 677 39.59 -52.80 23.70
C VAL A 677 40.09 -53.73 24.80
N ASN A 678 39.90 -55.05 24.67
CA ASN A 678 40.44 -56.05 25.60
C ASN A 678 41.96 -55.94 25.73
N ASP A 679 42.37 -55.21 26.74
CA ASP A 679 43.74 -55.05 27.17
C ASP A 679 43.76 -55.12 28.71
N THR A 680 44.95 -55.03 29.29
CA THR A 680 45.11 -55.15 30.75
C THR A 680 44.29 -54.12 31.54
N TYR A 681 43.90 -53.00 30.93
CA TYR A 681 43.19 -51.90 31.59
C TYR A 681 41.70 -52.18 31.73
N THR A 682 41.09 -52.84 30.74
CA THR A 682 39.64 -53.05 30.71
C THR A 682 39.16 -54.30 31.46
N LEU A 683 40.08 -55.09 32.03
CA LEU A 683 39.78 -56.35 32.74
C LEU A 683 38.99 -56.18 34.05
N LYS A 684 39.08 -55.03 34.72
CA LYS A 684 38.38 -54.78 36.00
C LYS A 684 37.04 -54.04 35.84
N LEU A 685 36.72 -53.56 34.64
CA LEU A 685 35.51 -52.78 34.39
C LEU A 685 34.25 -53.64 34.53
N HIS A 686 33.32 -53.17 35.36
CA HIS A 686 32.01 -53.75 35.58
C HIS A 686 30.90 -52.88 34.99
N LYS A 687 30.95 -51.56 35.21
CA LYS A 687 29.93 -50.62 34.73
C LYS A 687 30.53 -49.47 33.94
N ILE A 688 29.88 -49.11 32.83
CA ILE A 688 30.26 -47.98 31.99
C ILE A 688 29.05 -47.09 31.75
N THR A 689 29.21 -45.80 32.04
CA THR A 689 28.18 -44.77 31.82
C THR A 689 28.73 -43.72 30.88
N PHE A 690 28.01 -43.37 29.83
CA PHE A 690 28.42 -42.29 28.93
C PHE A 690 27.74 -40.98 29.35
N SER A 691 28.50 -39.88 29.36
CA SER A 691 27.98 -38.55 29.69
C SER A 691 27.15 -37.99 28.55
N GLU A 692 26.14 -37.18 28.88
CA GLU A 692 25.36 -36.40 27.90
C GLU A 692 26.27 -35.51 27.06
N GLY A 693 26.04 -35.50 25.75
CA GLY A 693 26.82 -34.76 24.76
C GLY A 693 27.45 -35.64 23.68
N ILE A 694 27.71 -36.92 23.99
CA ILE A 694 28.23 -37.93 23.05
C ILE A 694 27.10 -38.42 22.14
N GLU A 695 27.31 -38.44 20.83
CA GLU A 695 26.24 -38.70 19.85
C GLU A 695 26.45 -39.97 19.03
N GLU A 696 27.70 -40.44 18.93
CA GLU A 696 28.07 -41.55 18.06
C GLU A 696 28.88 -42.63 18.80
N LEU A 697 28.51 -43.89 18.60
CA LEU A 697 29.27 -45.07 18.98
C LEU A 697 29.73 -45.82 17.74
N GLU A 698 31.04 -46.09 17.62
CA GLU A 698 31.58 -46.88 16.52
C GLU A 698 32.65 -47.85 17.00
N ASN A 699 32.40 -49.17 16.95
CA ASN A 699 33.37 -50.17 17.44
C ASN A 699 33.83 -49.84 18.87
N THR A 700 32.94 -49.29 19.69
CA THR A 700 33.30 -48.67 20.97
C THR A 700 33.83 -49.70 21.97
N PHE A 701 33.27 -50.91 21.93
CA PHE A 701 33.68 -52.03 22.77
C PHE A 701 34.17 -53.19 21.89
N LEU A 702 35.41 -53.63 22.11
CA LEU A 702 36.04 -54.70 21.33
C LEU A 702 36.71 -55.74 22.25
N ASN A 703 36.44 -57.02 21.96
CA ASN A 703 37.09 -58.19 22.56
C ASN A 703 36.75 -58.38 24.06
N TYR A 704 36.33 -59.59 24.43
CA TYR A 704 36.10 -60.17 25.77
C TYR A 704 36.03 -59.28 27.03
N LEU A 705 35.41 -58.10 26.96
CA LEU A 705 35.29 -57.20 28.10
C LEU A 705 34.50 -57.87 29.23
N ARG A 706 34.92 -57.63 30.47
CA ARG A 706 34.22 -58.09 31.69
C ARG A 706 33.12 -57.15 32.15
N VAL A 707 32.80 -56.15 31.33
CA VAL A 707 31.74 -55.17 31.56
C VAL A 707 30.39 -55.89 31.62
N GLY A 708 29.68 -55.68 32.72
CA GLY A 708 28.32 -56.19 32.95
C GLY A 708 27.23 -55.18 32.58
N GLU A 709 27.47 -53.90 32.85
CA GLU A 709 26.45 -52.86 32.67
C GLU A 709 26.94 -51.71 31.78
N ILE A 710 26.13 -51.34 30.78
CA ILE A 710 26.38 -50.18 29.92
C ILE A 710 25.16 -49.26 29.94
N THR A 711 25.38 -47.97 30.21
CA THR A 711 24.35 -46.93 30.16
C THR A 711 24.73 -45.88 29.13
N LEU A 712 23.92 -45.79 28.07
CA LEU A 712 24.07 -44.80 27.01
C LEU A 712 23.23 -43.55 27.32
N PRO A 713 23.73 -42.33 27.03
CA PRO A 713 23.04 -41.07 27.26
C PRO A 713 21.96 -40.85 26.21
N LYS A 714 21.06 -39.91 26.51
CA LYS A 714 20.02 -39.45 25.58
C LYS A 714 20.64 -38.85 24.31
N SER A 715 21.82 -38.25 24.39
CA SER A 715 22.47 -37.65 23.24
C SER A 715 22.86 -38.64 22.12
N ILE A 716 22.89 -39.95 22.36
CA ILE A 716 23.24 -40.94 21.32
C ILE A 716 22.22 -40.92 20.18
N LYS A 717 22.72 -40.76 18.95
CA LYS A 717 21.94 -40.78 17.71
C LYS A 717 22.30 -41.96 16.82
N LYS A 718 23.58 -42.37 16.83
CA LYS A 718 24.09 -43.40 15.92
C LYS A 718 24.93 -44.43 16.63
N ILE A 719 24.65 -45.71 16.33
CA ILE A 719 25.44 -46.85 16.79
C ILE A 719 25.87 -47.66 15.57
N THR A 720 27.16 -47.91 15.45
CA THR A 720 27.74 -48.77 14.43
C THR A 720 28.68 -49.77 15.09
N ASN A 721 28.33 -51.05 15.05
CA ASN A 721 29.05 -52.12 15.73
C ASN A 721 29.40 -51.76 17.18
N GLY A 722 28.38 -51.35 17.95
CA GLY A 722 28.59 -50.76 19.27
C GLY A 722 29.42 -51.66 20.19
N MET A 723 29.03 -52.93 20.30
CA MET A 723 29.63 -53.93 21.19
C MET A 723 30.02 -55.19 20.43
N ILE A 724 31.32 -55.39 20.21
CA ILE A 724 31.88 -56.57 19.54
C ILE A 724 32.61 -57.45 20.56
N LYS A 725 32.22 -58.72 20.63
CA LYS A 725 32.73 -59.76 21.52
C LYS A 725 32.68 -59.34 22.98
N CYS A 726 31.52 -58.90 23.47
CA CYS A 726 31.32 -58.47 24.85
C CYS A 726 30.42 -59.47 25.63
N PRO A 727 30.91 -60.68 25.91
CA PRO A 727 30.09 -61.78 26.43
C PRO A 727 29.50 -61.53 27.82
N ASN A 728 30.05 -60.65 28.64
CA ASN A 728 29.62 -60.54 30.05
C ASN A 728 28.54 -59.48 30.30
N ILE A 729 28.02 -58.84 29.25
CA ILE A 729 26.99 -57.80 29.38
C ILE A 729 25.69 -58.45 29.85
N THR A 730 25.22 -58.02 31.01
CA THR A 730 23.95 -58.41 31.62
C THR A 730 22.91 -57.29 31.56
N LYS A 731 23.32 -56.03 31.36
CA LYS A 731 22.40 -54.88 31.29
C LYS A 731 22.86 -53.84 30.28
N LEU A 732 21.96 -53.43 29.39
CA LEU A 732 22.15 -52.31 28.46
C LEU A 732 20.98 -51.34 28.58
N SER A 733 21.29 -50.09 28.92
CA SER A 733 20.31 -48.99 28.95
C SER A 733 20.59 -48.02 27.82
N LEU A 734 19.57 -47.73 27.03
CA LEU A 734 19.59 -46.79 25.89
C LEU A 734 18.29 -45.96 25.84
N TYR A 735 18.20 -45.03 24.90
CA TYR A 735 17.05 -44.14 24.75
C TYR A 735 16.34 -44.30 23.40
N ASP A 736 15.07 -43.91 23.36
CA ASP A 736 14.18 -44.03 22.20
C ASP A 736 14.54 -43.15 21.00
N ASN A 737 15.43 -42.17 21.17
CA ASN A 737 15.73 -41.15 20.16
C ASN A 737 16.85 -41.55 19.18
N ILE A 738 17.45 -42.73 19.35
CA ILE A 738 18.52 -43.23 18.49
C ILE A 738 17.97 -43.40 17.06
N GLU A 739 18.67 -42.82 16.10
CA GLU A 739 18.21 -42.70 14.72
C GLU A 739 18.61 -43.92 13.89
N THR A 740 19.82 -44.43 14.10
CA THR A 740 20.36 -45.54 13.33
C THR A 740 21.15 -46.48 14.22
N ILE A 741 20.83 -47.78 14.13
CA ILE A 741 21.64 -48.86 14.68
C ILE A 741 22.03 -49.78 13.52
N ASP A 742 23.33 -49.90 13.31
CA ASP A 742 23.93 -50.90 12.43
C ASP A 742 24.87 -51.78 13.25
N GLY A 743 24.35 -52.90 13.75
CA GLY A 743 25.08 -53.75 14.69
C GLY A 743 25.16 -53.16 16.11
N LEU A 744 24.35 -53.71 17.03
CA LEU A 744 24.38 -53.30 18.43
C LEU A 744 25.33 -54.16 19.26
N ILE A 745 25.10 -55.47 19.27
CA ILE A 745 25.92 -56.47 19.97
C ILE A 745 26.01 -57.74 19.12
N ASP A 746 27.21 -58.29 18.98
CA ASP A 746 27.44 -59.54 18.24
C ASP A 746 27.45 -60.79 19.16
N GLN A 747 27.93 -60.67 20.40
CA GLN A 747 28.05 -61.75 21.37
C GLN A 747 27.72 -61.34 22.81
N TYR A 748 26.89 -62.11 23.48
CA TYR A 748 26.55 -62.04 24.91
C TYR A 748 26.42 -63.46 25.48
N LYS A 749 26.79 -63.69 26.75
CA LYS A 749 26.75 -65.01 27.41
C LYS A 749 25.32 -65.40 27.69
N GLU A 750 24.69 -64.80 28.70
CA GLU A 750 23.39 -65.23 29.20
C GLU A 750 22.64 -64.06 29.84
N ASN A 751 21.34 -63.99 29.58
CA ASN A 751 20.35 -63.11 30.22
C ASN A 751 20.75 -61.62 30.20
N ILE A 752 20.56 -60.99 29.05
CA ILE A 752 20.72 -59.53 28.92
C ILE A 752 19.39 -58.81 29.17
N GLU A 753 19.40 -57.87 30.11
CA GLU A 753 18.32 -56.92 30.33
C GLU A 753 18.51 -55.71 29.43
N ILE A 754 17.57 -55.48 28.52
CA ILE A 754 17.52 -54.27 27.69
C ILE A 754 16.51 -53.29 28.25
N ILE A 755 16.94 -52.05 28.48
CA ILE A 755 16.11 -50.93 28.90
C ILE A 755 16.15 -49.85 27.82
N VAL A 756 14.98 -49.45 27.33
CA VAL A 756 14.82 -48.30 26.42
C VAL A 756 14.03 -47.24 27.17
N ASN A 757 14.68 -46.13 27.50
CA ASN A 757 14.10 -45.01 28.21
C ASN A 757 13.46 -44.01 27.23
N GLU A 758 12.37 -43.38 27.65
CA GLU A 758 11.70 -42.36 26.84
C GLU A 758 12.38 -41.00 26.97
N SER A 759 12.60 -40.34 25.83
CA SER A 759 13.33 -39.07 25.81
C SER A 759 12.94 -38.11 24.70
N SER A 760 12.35 -38.64 23.64
CA SER A 760 11.93 -37.89 22.46
C SER A 760 10.42 -37.92 22.31
N ILE A 761 9.87 -36.83 21.77
CA ILE A 761 8.46 -36.78 21.37
C ILE A 761 8.26 -37.64 20.11
N GLU A 762 9.27 -37.64 19.23
CA GLU A 762 9.36 -38.48 18.03
C GLU A 762 10.16 -39.74 18.37
N LYS A 763 9.54 -40.69 19.09
CA LYS A 763 10.16 -41.99 19.37
C LYS A 763 10.67 -42.61 18.07
N LYS A 764 11.93 -43.06 18.04
CA LYS A 764 12.56 -43.72 16.88
C LYS A 764 12.79 -45.20 17.12
N LEU A 765 12.96 -45.60 18.38
CA LEU A 765 13.12 -46.99 18.80
C LEU A 765 12.00 -47.43 19.72
N LYS A 766 11.65 -48.71 19.57
CA LYS A 766 10.70 -49.41 20.41
C LYS A 766 11.26 -50.74 20.86
N LEU A 767 11.09 -51.05 22.14
CA LEU A 767 11.38 -52.37 22.70
C LEU A 767 10.08 -53.15 22.85
N THR A 768 9.96 -54.28 22.15
CA THR A 768 8.85 -55.21 22.34
C THR A 768 9.35 -56.51 22.95
N THR A 769 8.62 -57.07 23.90
CA THR A 769 8.97 -58.34 24.55
C THR A 769 7.90 -59.36 24.22
N ASN A 770 8.30 -60.56 23.82
CA ASN A 770 7.40 -61.71 23.68
C ASN A 770 8.12 -62.98 24.14
N ASP A 771 7.47 -63.78 24.96
CA ASP A 771 8.07 -64.96 25.61
C ASP A 771 9.41 -64.60 26.29
N ASN A 772 10.48 -65.33 25.96
CA ASN A 772 11.85 -65.09 26.42
C ASN A 772 12.67 -64.18 25.48
N LEU A 773 12.03 -63.49 24.52
CA LEU A 773 12.72 -62.65 23.54
C LEU A 773 12.41 -61.16 23.74
N GLN A 774 13.45 -60.32 23.62
CA GLN A 774 13.30 -58.87 23.49
C GLN A 774 13.70 -58.45 22.08
N TRP A 775 12.85 -57.66 21.45
CA TRP A 775 12.99 -57.20 20.07
C TRP A 775 13.16 -55.69 20.10
N LEU A 776 14.34 -55.23 19.71
CA LEU A 776 14.61 -53.82 19.46
C LEU A 776 14.30 -53.52 18.00
N ILE A 777 13.27 -52.72 17.78
CA ILE A 777 12.74 -52.37 16.46
C ILE A 777 12.63 -50.85 16.33
N SER A 778 12.45 -50.37 15.10
CA SER A 778 12.04 -48.98 14.88
C SER A 778 10.62 -48.73 15.41
N GLU A 779 10.30 -47.47 15.74
CA GLU A 779 8.99 -47.10 16.26
C GLU A 779 7.84 -47.45 15.30
N ASP A 780 8.06 -47.29 14.00
CA ASP A 780 7.12 -47.68 12.94
C ASP A 780 7.05 -49.21 12.69
N GLU A 781 7.84 -49.98 13.46
CA GLU A 781 7.97 -51.43 13.41
C GLU A 781 8.47 -51.99 12.06
N THR A 782 9.06 -51.16 11.20
CA THR A 782 9.54 -51.56 9.86
C THR A 782 10.96 -52.10 9.85
N LYS A 783 11.78 -51.79 10.86
CA LYS A 783 13.18 -52.24 10.95
C LYS A 783 13.44 -53.03 12.22
N LEU A 784 14.15 -54.14 12.08
CA LEU A 784 14.63 -54.96 13.19
C LEU A 784 16.11 -54.71 13.45
N PHE A 785 16.43 -54.13 14.61
CA PHE A 785 17.81 -53.79 14.98
C PHE A 785 18.52 -54.90 15.74
N LYS A 786 17.85 -55.55 16.70
CA LYS A 786 18.41 -56.69 17.46
C LYS A 786 17.32 -57.51 18.13
N VAL A 787 17.51 -58.82 18.15
CA VAL A 787 16.75 -59.74 19.01
C VAL A 787 17.67 -60.29 20.10
N PHE A 788 17.18 -60.25 21.33
CA PHE A 788 17.87 -60.72 22.52
C PHE A 788 17.12 -61.89 23.14
N ASN A 789 17.84 -62.95 23.49
CA ASN A 789 17.30 -64.14 24.13
C ASN A 789 17.58 -64.15 25.64
N LYS A 790 16.54 -63.99 26.45
CA LYS A 790 16.60 -63.85 27.92
C LYS A 790 16.99 -65.11 28.68
N ASN A 791 16.99 -66.29 28.05
CA ASN A 791 17.26 -67.56 28.74
C ASN A 791 18.26 -68.46 28.00
N ASN A 792 18.91 -67.94 26.96
CA ASN A 792 19.90 -68.63 26.11
C ASN A 792 19.45 -70.02 25.58
N SER A 793 18.14 -70.29 25.57
CA SER A 793 17.60 -71.57 25.10
C SER A 793 17.57 -71.62 23.56
N SER A 794 17.56 -72.83 22.99
CA SER A 794 17.30 -72.98 21.56
C SER A 794 15.90 -72.46 21.23
N ILE A 795 15.81 -71.58 20.24
CA ILE A 795 14.56 -71.00 19.76
C ILE A 795 14.01 -71.98 18.72
N GLU A 796 12.95 -72.70 19.08
CA GLU A 796 12.31 -73.68 18.18
C GLU A 796 11.82 -72.99 16.89
N GLU A 797 11.25 -71.79 17.02
CA GLU A 797 10.73 -71.04 15.88
C GLU A 797 10.83 -69.53 16.13
N LEU A 798 11.44 -68.81 15.19
CA LEU A 798 11.50 -67.36 15.16
C LEU A 798 10.68 -66.84 13.96
N LYS A 799 9.55 -66.18 14.25
CA LYS A 799 8.71 -65.54 13.24
C LYS A 799 9.07 -64.08 13.06
N ILE A 800 9.45 -63.70 11.84
CA ILE A 800 9.54 -62.29 11.44
C ILE A 800 8.12 -61.75 11.27
N LYS A 801 7.79 -60.73 12.06
CA LYS A 801 6.46 -60.12 12.13
C LYS A 801 6.11 -59.38 10.83
N ASN A 802 4.81 -59.23 10.59
CA ASN A 802 4.24 -58.65 9.38
C ASN A 802 4.61 -57.19 9.08
N SER A 803 5.01 -56.42 10.09
CA SER A 803 5.43 -55.03 9.95
C SER A 803 6.86 -54.89 9.43
N ILE A 804 7.74 -55.87 9.69
CA ILE A 804 9.18 -55.76 9.44
C ILE A 804 9.46 -55.85 7.94
N VAL A 805 10.11 -54.81 7.42
CA VAL A 805 10.56 -54.65 6.04
C VAL A 805 12.04 -54.96 5.91
N GLU A 806 12.85 -54.59 6.90
CA GLU A 806 14.32 -54.68 6.87
C GLU A 806 14.86 -55.28 8.17
N ILE A 807 15.74 -56.26 8.05
CA ILE A 807 16.54 -56.79 9.17
C ILE A 807 17.95 -56.20 9.04
N THR A 808 18.46 -55.54 10.08
CA THR A 808 19.80 -54.94 10.03
C THR A 808 20.89 -55.99 10.28
N PRO A 809 22.15 -55.73 9.86
CA PRO A 809 23.29 -56.57 10.21
C PRO A 809 23.35 -56.87 11.72
N LEU A 810 23.75 -58.10 12.04
CA LEU A 810 23.86 -58.66 13.40
C LEU A 810 22.55 -58.77 14.20
N ALA A 811 21.39 -58.42 13.63
CA ALA A 811 20.12 -58.42 14.37
C ALA A 811 19.76 -59.80 14.95
N LEU A 812 20.07 -60.89 14.23
CA LEU A 812 19.82 -62.27 14.65
C LEU A 812 21.07 -63.04 15.09
N HIS A 813 22.22 -62.37 15.16
CA HIS A 813 23.48 -63.00 15.51
C HIS A 813 23.45 -63.57 16.94
N ASN A 814 24.11 -64.72 17.14
CA ASN A 814 24.18 -65.47 18.39
C ASN A 814 22.84 -66.04 18.92
N LEU A 815 21.83 -66.16 18.07
CA LEU A 815 20.58 -66.81 18.43
C LEU A 815 20.60 -68.27 17.98
N ASN A 816 20.28 -69.19 18.89
CA ASN A 816 20.26 -70.62 18.60
C ASN A 816 18.91 -71.05 17.97
N ILE A 817 18.63 -70.54 16.76
CA ILE A 817 17.32 -70.65 16.07
C ILE A 817 17.25 -71.91 15.21
N LYS A 818 16.23 -72.77 15.43
CA LYS A 818 15.98 -73.94 14.58
C LYS A 818 15.14 -73.63 13.35
N LYS A 819 14.17 -72.71 13.44
CA LYS A 819 13.32 -72.33 12.30
C LYS A 819 13.20 -70.82 12.18
N LEU A 820 13.49 -70.28 10.99
CA LEU A 820 13.30 -68.87 10.67
C LEU A 820 12.17 -68.73 9.64
N ILE A 821 11.08 -68.09 10.05
CA ILE A 821 9.84 -68.05 9.27
C ILE A 821 9.42 -66.60 9.02
N ALA A 822 9.14 -66.25 7.76
CA ALA A 822 8.35 -65.08 7.41
C ALA A 822 6.86 -65.46 7.40
N ASP A 823 6.08 -64.80 8.25
CA ASP A 823 4.64 -65.06 8.36
C ASP A 823 3.90 -64.70 7.04
N THR A 824 2.69 -65.24 6.88
CA THR A 824 1.74 -65.06 5.77
C THR A 824 1.48 -63.60 5.37
N SER A 825 1.69 -62.65 6.28
CA SER A 825 1.53 -61.22 6.05
C SER A 825 2.85 -60.44 6.01
N SER A 826 3.99 -61.13 5.87
CA SER A 826 5.33 -60.52 5.88
C SER A 826 5.52 -59.45 4.81
N LYS A 827 6.08 -58.31 5.24
CA LYS A 827 6.53 -57.21 4.36
C LYS A 827 8.04 -57.21 4.14
N LEU A 828 8.74 -58.28 4.53
CA LEU A 828 10.18 -58.38 4.43
C LEU A 828 10.65 -58.16 2.99
N GLU A 829 11.52 -57.16 2.81
CA GLU A 829 12.09 -56.74 1.53
C GLU A 829 13.61 -56.94 1.52
N LYS A 830 14.27 -56.77 2.67
CA LYS A 830 15.74 -56.75 2.78
C LYS A 830 16.26 -57.65 3.89
N LEU A 831 17.27 -58.44 3.53
CA LEU A 831 18.06 -59.26 4.44
C LEU A 831 19.53 -58.80 4.43
N PRO A 832 20.22 -58.83 5.58
CA PRO A 832 21.65 -58.57 5.64
C PRO A 832 22.43 -59.85 5.32
N SER A 833 23.65 -59.70 4.81
CA SER A 833 24.62 -60.80 4.75
C SER A 833 24.96 -61.28 6.17
N TYR A 834 25.32 -62.55 6.31
CA TYR A 834 25.74 -63.21 7.55
C TYR A 834 24.69 -63.16 8.68
N ILE A 835 23.40 -63.05 8.33
CA ILE A 835 22.29 -62.98 9.29
C ILE A 835 22.30 -64.13 10.32
N LEU A 836 22.72 -65.34 9.91
CA LEU A 836 22.79 -66.54 10.76
C LEU A 836 24.19 -67.19 10.77
N ASP A 837 25.25 -66.40 10.70
CA ASP A 837 26.62 -66.95 10.74
C ASP A 837 26.88 -67.74 12.04
N ASN A 838 27.60 -68.87 11.93
CA ASN A 838 27.88 -69.83 13.01
C ASN A 838 26.66 -70.47 13.72
N ILE A 839 25.46 -70.41 13.14
CA ILE A 839 24.28 -71.10 13.68
C ILE A 839 24.23 -72.53 13.14
N ASN A 840 24.74 -73.47 13.94
CA ASN A 840 24.76 -74.88 13.57
C ASN A 840 23.42 -75.60 13.78
N VAL A 841 22.37 -74.96 14.32
CA VAL A 841 21.10 -75.63 14.64
C VAL A 841 19.95 -75.31 13.69
N ILE A 842 20.13 -74.38 12.75
CA ILE A 842 19.06 -74.01 11.82
C ILE A 842 18.67 -75.22 10.97
N GLU A 843 17.40 -75.60 11.00
CA GLU A 843 16.83 -76.76 10.29
C GLU A 843 15.86 -76.35 9.17
N GLU A 844 15.17 -75.21 9.33
CA GLU A 844 14.19 -74.72 8.36
C GLU A 844 14.26 -73.21 8.16
N ILE A 845 14.20 -72.79 6.89
CA ILE A 845 13.96 -71.40 6.48
C ILE A 845 12.70 -71.37 5.64
N ASN A 846 11.73 -70.54 6.02
CA ASN A 846 10.49 -70.40 5.28
C ASN A 846 10.19 -68.93 4.99
N PHE A 847 10.57 -68.50 3.79
CA PHE A 847 10.31 -67.16 3.24
C PHE A 847 9.27 -67.16 2.11
N GLN A 848 8.50 -68.23 1.94
CA GLN A 848 7.50 -68.35 0.87
C GLN A 848 6.48 -67.19 0.88
N ASN A 849 6.20 -66.62 2.05
CA ASN A 849 5.25 -65.53 2.23
C ASN A 849 5.89 -64.13 2.11
N ALA A 850 7.22 -64.03 2.01
CA ALA A 850 7.93 -62.76 1.87
C ALA A 850 7.95 -62.32 0.39
N ASN A 851 6.77 -62.08 -0.19
CA ASN A 851 6.61 -61.83 -1.63
C ASN A 851 7.39 -60.63 -2.18
N LYS A 852 7.80 -59.72 -1.29
CA LYS A 852 8.60 -58.55 -1.64
C LYS A 852 10.11 -58.75 -1.50
N LEU A 853 10.56 -59.84 -0.88
CA LEU A 853 11.97 -60.16 -0.77
C LEU A 853 12.49 -60.59 -2.14
N LYS A 854 13.36 -59.76 -2.72
CA LYS A 854 13.89 -59.96 -4.07
C LYS A 854 15.26 -60.63 -4.10
N VAL A 855 16.00 -60.57 -3.00
CA VAL A 855 17.40 -60.97 -2.95
C VAL A 855 17.66 -61.84 -1.72
N ILE A 856 18.28 -63.01 -1.92
CA ILE A 856 18.92 -63.77 -0.83
C ILE A 856 20.41 -63.44 -0.84
N PRO A 857 20.94 -62.75 0.19
CA PRO A 857 22.35 -62.43 0.28
C PRO A 857 23.17 -63.65 0.76
N GLN A 858 24.46 -63.43 1.02
CA GLN A 858 25.36 -64.39 1.65
C GLN A 858 24.93 -64.66 3.11
N ALA A 859 23.87 -65.44 3.31
CA ALA A 859 23.15 -65.53 4.59
C ALA A 859 23.32 -66.87 5.33
N PHE A 860 23.41 -67.98 4.61
CA PHE A 860 23.27 -69.34 5.16
C PHE A 860 24.47 -70.24 4.83
N ILE A 861 25.67 -69.67 4.89
CA ILE A 861 26.93 -70.37 4.65
C ILE A 861 27.05 -71.58 5.57
N THR A 862 27.37 -72.76 5.02
CA THR A 862 27.69 -73.99 5.78
C THR A 862 26.60 -74.39 6.79
N SER A 863 25.33 -74.17 6.46
CA SER A 863 24.20 -74.52 7.33
C SER A 863 23.95 -76.04 7.34
N LYS A 864 24.83 -76.80 8.01
CA LYS A 864 24.90 -78.28 7.96
C LYS A 864 23.66 -79.02 8.48
N ASN A 865 22.74 -78.33 9.15
CA ASN A 865 21.48 -78.90 9.63
C ASN A 865 20.25 -78.39 8.89
N LEU A 866 20.42 -77.44 7.97
CA LEU A 866 19.33 -76.86 7.19
C LEU A 866 18.81 -77.90 6.19
N LYS A 867 17.58 -78.37 6.43
CA LYS A 867 16.91 -79.41 5.63
C LYS A 867 15.90 -78.80 4.65
N THR A 868 15.18 -77.79 5.11
CA THR A 868 14.03 -77.22 4.39
C THR A 868 14.27 -75.74 4.12
N VAL A 869 14.17 -75.34 2.85
CA VAL A 869 14.22 -73.94 2.44
C VAL A 869 13.05 -73.66 1.50
N LYS A 870 12.20 -72.70 1.86
CA LYS A 870 11.10 -72.22 1.01
C LYS A 870 11.33 -70.77 0.65
N LEU A 871 11.55 -70.51 -0.64
CA LEU A 871 11.81 -69.17 -1.18
C LEU A 871 10.50 -68.51 -1.65
N PRO A 872 10.42 -67.17 -1.70
CA PRO A 872 9.25 -66.47 -2.22
C PRO A 872 9.16 -66.57 -3.75
N ASP A 873 7.95 -66.69 -4.29
CA ASP A 873 7.68 -66.79 -5.73
C ASP A 873 8.18 -65.59 -6.54
N GLY A 874 8.40 -64.44 -5.88
CA GLY A 874 8.86 -63.19 -6.49
C GLY A 874 10.36 -62.94 -6.40
N LEU A 875 11.17 -63.88 -5.90
CA LEU A 875 12.62 -63.73 -5.75
C LEU A 875 13.32 -63.56 -7.11
N GLU A 876 14.26 -62.62 -7.21
CA GLU A 876 14.97 -62.30 -8.45
C GLU A 876 16.45 -62.69 -8.40
N GLU A 877 17.08 -62.69 -7.22
CA GLU A 877 18.52 -62.94 -7.10
C GLU A 877 18.86 -63.81 -5.90
N ILE A 878 19.80 -64.75 -6.11
CA ILE A 878 20.51 -65.46 -5.04
C ILE A 878 21.98 -65.08 -5.20
N LEU A 879 22.53 -64.34 -4.23
CA LEU A 879 23.88 -63.80 -4.31
C LEU A 879 24.95 -64.86 -4.00
N ALA A 880 26.21 -64.46 -4.20
CA ALA A 880 27.35 -65.33 -4.00
C ALA A 880 27.36 -65.97 -2.60
N ASN A 881 27.69 -67.25 -2.54
CA ASN A 881 27.79 -68.06 -1.31
C ASN A 881 26.51 -68.15 -0.45
N ALA A 882 25.33 -67.80 -0.95
CA ALA A 882 24.09 -67.76 -0.17
C ALA A 882 23.80 -69.03 0.65
N PHE A 883 24.01 -70.22 0.07
CA PHE A 883 23.75 -71.53 0.68
C PHE A 883 24.95 -72.49 0.59
N ILE A 884 26.15 -71.98 0.33
CA ILE A 884 27.34 -72.81 0.06
C ILE A 884 27.56 -73.89 1.15
N TYR A 885 27.79 -75.13 0.75
CA TYR A 885 27.98 -76.30 1.62
C TYR A 885 26.84 -76.58 2.63
N SER A 886 25.60 -76.21 2.30
CA SER A 886 24.40 -76.60 3.09
C SER A 886 23.90 -77.99 2.67
N ASN A 887 24.74 -79.00 2.89
CA ASN A 887 24.61 -80.34 2.30
C ASN A 887 23.35 -81.13 2.67
N LYS A 888 22.62 -80.77 3.74
CA LYS A 888 21.36 -81.43 4.14
C LYS A 888 20.10 -80.91 3.47
N ILE A 889 20.21 -79.88 2.63
CA ILE A 889 19.09 -79.43 1.82
C ILE A 889 18.79 -80.53 0.79
N THR A 890 17.62 -81.15 0.88
CA THR A 890 17.20 -82.25 -0.01
C THR A 890 16.42 -81.78 -1.23
N SER A 891 15.75 -80.62 -1.10
CA SER A 891 15.01 -79.97 -2.18
C SER A 891 14.98 -78.46 -1.95
N LEU A 892 15.15 -77.69 -3.02
CA LEU A 892 15.06 -76.23 -3.00
C LEU A 892 14.34 -75.75 -4.27
N ASN A 893 13.09 -75.34 -4.11
CA ASN A 893 12.30 -74.84 -5.23
C ASN A 893 12.82 -73.46 -5.67
N LEU A 894 13.50 -73.40 -6.82
CA LEU A 894 13.93 -72.13 -7.40
C LEU A 894 12.74 -71.44 -8.10
N PRO A 895 12.44 -70.18 -7.76
CA PRO A 895 11.27 -69.49 -8.31
C PRO A 895 11.48 -69.12 -9.78
N SER A 896 10.41 -69.20 -10.58
CA SER A 896 10.43 -68.89 -12.03
C SER A 896 10.84 -67.45 -12.37
N THR A 897 10.80 -66.54 -11.38
CA THR A 897 11.19 -65.14 -11.51
C THR A 897 12.69 -64.89 -11.38
N LEU A 898 13.48 -65.88 -10.98
CA LEU A 898 14.91 -65.76 -10.72
C LEU A 898 15.67 -65.32 -12.00
N LYS A 899 16.49 -64.28 -11.85
CA LYS A 899 17.32 -63.66 -12.91
C LYS A 899 18.81 -63.93 -12.72
N PHE A 900 19.26 -64.06 -11.47
CA PHE A 900 20.68 -64.14 -11.14
C PHE A 900 20.97 -65.22 -10.09
N ILE A 901 21.96 -66.07 -10.36
CA ILE A 901 22.58 -66.97 -9.38
C ILE A 901 24.07 -66.63 -9.31
N GLY A 902 24.50 -66.17 -8.14
CA GLY A 902 25.85 -65.70 -7.88
C GLY A 902 26.90 -66.80 -7.71
N ASP A 903 28.15 -66.38 -7.58
CA ASP A 903 29.29 -67.29 -7.45
C ASP A 903 29.12 -68.24 -6.27
N SER A 904 29.25 -69.55 -6.53
CA SER A 904 29.10 -70.61 -5.55
C SER A 904 27.82 -70.54 -4.69
N ALA A 905 26.77 -69.84 -5.16
CA ALA A 905 25.57 -69.56 -4.37
C ALA A 905 24.88 -70.82 -3.83
N LEU A 906 24.82 -71.87 -4.65
CA LEU A 906 24.20 -73.17 -4.38
C LEU A 906 25.23 -74.31 -4.49
N PHE A 907 26.52 -73.99 -4.31
CA PHE A 907 27.60 -74.97 -4.41
C PHE A 907 27.60 -75.92 -3.20
N GLY A 908 27.79 -77.22 -3.43
CA GLY A 908 27.89 -78.21 -2.36
C GLY A 908 26.55 -78.58 -1.71
N LEU A 909 25.44 -78.38 -2.43
CA LEU A 909 24.12 -78.90 -2.04
C LEU A 909 23.97 -80.35 -2.52
N GLU A 910 24.76 -81.23 -1.92
CA GLU A 910 25.02 -82.60 -2.39
C GLU A 910 23.76 -83.48 -2.47
N GLU A 911 22.79 -83.25 -1.59
CA GLU A 911 21.52 -83.99 -1.56
C GLU A 911 20.42 -83.34 -2.41
N CYS A 912 20.63 -82.10 -2.90
CA CYS A 912 19.62 -81.33 -3.62
C CYS A 912 19.72 -81.56 -5.14
N SER A 913 18.58 -81.88 -5.77
CA SER A 913 18.46 -81.97 -7.22
C SER A 913 17.69 -80.76 -7.75
N PHE A 914 18.22 -80.10 -8.80
CA PHE A 914 17.63 -78.90 -9.39
C PHE A 914 16.97 -79.14 -10.75
N SER A 915 16.92 -80.38 -11.23
CA SER A 915 16.51 -80.70 -12.61
C SER A 915 15.08 -80.23 -12.95
N ASP A 916 14.13 -80.29 -12.02
CA ASP A 916 12.75 -79.82 -12.23
C ASP A 916 12.59 -78.31 -12.07
N ASP A 917 13.42 -77.67 -11.24
CA ASP A 917 13.36 -76.24 -10.98
C ASP A 917 14.02 -75.43 -12.09
N ILE A 918 15.17 -75.89 -12.59
CA ILE A 918 15.88 -75.28 -13.73
C ILE A 918 14.97 -75.18 -14.96
N LYS A 919 14.13 -76.21 -15.20
CA LYS A 919 13.15 -76.25 -16.30
C LYS A 919 12.09 -75.14 -16.24
N LYS A 920 11.97 -74.42 -15.12
CA LYS A 920 10.97 -73.36 -14.90
C LYS A 920 11.59 -71.95 -14.92
N LEU A 921 12.92 -71.84 -15.06
CA LEU A 921 13.65 -70.57 -14.99
C LEU A 921 13.58 -69.78 -16.29
N ALA A 922 12.39 -69.32 -16.69
CA ALA A 922 12.22 -68.55 -17.94
C ALA A 922 12.95 -67.19 -17.93
N LYS A 923 13.13 -66.58 -16.75
CA LYS A 923 13.71 -65.23 -16.58
C LYS A 923 15.20 -65.20 -16.25
N ILE A 924 15.85 -66.37 -16.08
CA ILE A 924 17.26 -66.41 -15.70
C ILE A 924 18.12 -65.73 -16.77
N GLU A 925 19.00 -64.83 -16.33
CA GLU A 925 19.91 -64.06 -17.18
C GLU A 925 21.36 -64.51 -17.00
N ILE A 926 21.78 -64.81 -15.77
CA ILE A 926 23.16 -65.14 -15.44
C ILE A 926 23.22 -66.31 -14.44
N ILE A 927 24.01 -67.31 -14.78
CA ILE A 927 24.45 -68.38 -13.88
C ILE A 927 25.96 -68.24 -13.71
N SER A 928 26.39 -67.79 -12.53
CA SER A 928 27.79 -67.38 -12.29
C SER A 928 28.71 -68.58 -11.95
N LYS A 929 29.97 -68.29 -11.59
CA LYS A 929 31.02 -69.29 -11.43
C LYS A 929 30.70 -70.26 -10.29
N TYR A 930 30.79 -71.58 -10.52
CA TYR A 930 30.45 -72.60 -9.50
C TYR A 930 29.02 -72.55 -8.93
N ALA A 931 28.12 -71.75 -9.51
CA ALA A 931 26.80 -71.46 -8.94
C ALA A 931 26.00 -72.69 -8.49
N LEU A 932 26.00 -73.77 -9.27
CA LEU A 932 25.25 -75.02 -9.07
C LEU A 932 26.18 -76.26 -9.07
N GLY A 933 27.44 -76.08 -8.68
CA GLY A 933 28.41 -77.17 -8.58
C GLY A 933 28.22 -78.06 -7.35
N ASN A 934 28.69 -79.31 -7.41
CA ASN A 934 28.49 -80.36 -6.42
C ASN A 934 27.01 -80.55 -6.03
N THR A 935 26.11 -80.61 -7.02
CA THR A 935 24.66 -80.83 -6.82
C THR A 935 24.20 -82.15 -7.43
N LYS A 936 23.11 -82.74 -6.91
CA LYS A 936 22.52 -84.01 -7.42
C LYS A 936 21.74 -83.82 -8.73
N THR A 937 22.21 -82.92 -9.58
CA THR A 937 21.61 -82.59 -10.87
C THR A 937 22.34 -83.38 -11.95
N ASN A 938 21.63 -84.19 -12.72
CA ASN A 938 22.19 -84.96 -13.84
C ASN A 938 21.77 -84.39 -15.20
N GLU A 939 20.69 -83.63 -15.25
CA GLU A 939 20.15 -82.94 -16.43
C GLU A 939 19.88 -81.48 -16.08
N VAL A 940 20.34 -80.58 -16.97
CA VAL A 940 20.09 -79.14 -16.93
C VAL A 940 19.36 -78.77 -18.22
N ASP A 941 18.08 -78.42 -18.13
CA ASP A 941 17.28 -78.04 -19.30
C ASP A 941 16.86 -76.57 -19.19
N LEU A 942 17.52 -75.74 -20.00
CA LEU A 942 17.32 -74.29 -20.09
C LEU A 942 16.50 -73.92 -21.33
N THR A 943 15.74 -74.85 -21.92
CA THR A 943 15.00 -74.63 -23.18
C THR A 943 14.13 -73.36 -23.14
N ILE A 944 13.50 -73.08 -22.00
CA ILE A 944 12.59 -71.92 -21.84
C ILE A 944 13.29 -70.65 -21.33
N SER A 945 14.59 -70.70 -21.03
CA SER A 945 15.38 -69.60 -20.47
C SER A 945 15.83 -68.62 -21.54
N SER A 946 14.89 -68.04 -22.29
CA SER A 946 15.17 -67.16 -23.43
C SER A 946 15.89 -65.86 -23.07
N ASN A 947 15.93 -65.49 -21.79
CA ASN A 947 16.61 -64.29 -21.31
C ASN A 947 18.06 -64.55 -20.89
N LEU A 948 18.52 -65.80 -20.96
CA LEU A 948 19.86 -66.19 -20.54
C LEU A 948 20.89 -65.45 -21.40
N LYS A 949 21.80 -64.74 -20.74
CA LYS A 949 22.89 -63.96 -21.33
C LYS A 949 24.24 -64.59 -21.06
N LYS A 950 24.41 -65.21 -19.88
CA LYS A 950 25.71 -65.74 -19.46
C LYS A 950 25.63 -67.01 -18.61
N ILE A 951 26.49 -67.97 -18.92
CA ILE A 951 26.83 -69.10 -18.06
C ILE A 951 28.36 -69.05 -17.84
N ASP A 952 28.80 -68.73 -16.63
CA ASP A 952 30.22 -68.57 -16.35
C ASP A 952 30.95 -69.91 -16.17
N ASN A 953 32.28 -69.84 -16.08
CA ASN A 953 33.14 -70.99 -15.88
C ASN A 953 32.70 -71.80 -14.67
N TYR A 954 32.68 -73.11 -14.81
CA TYR A 954 32.40 -74.07 -13.75
C TYR A 954 31.02 -73.97 -13.11
N ALA A 955 30.06 -73.24 -13.72
CA ALA A 955 28.70 -73.06 -13.20
C ALA A 955 28.04 -74.37 -12.72
N PHE A 956 28.36 -75.49 -13.37
CA PHE A 956 27.82 -76.83 -13.15
C PHE A 956 28.92 -77.85 -12.78
N HIS A 957 30.07 -77.37 -12.31
CA HIS A 957 31.23 -78.22 -12.05
C HIS A 957 31.06 -79.06 -10.79
N ASN A 958 31.38 -80.34 -10.90
CA ASN A 958 31.47 -81.24 -9.77
C ASN A 958 32.94 -81.66 -9.54
N GLU A 959 33.35 -81.66 -8.28
CA GLU A 959 34.68 -82.05 -7.83
C GLU A 959 34.92 -83.56 -8.07
N LYS A 960 36.20 -83.99 -8.06
CA LYS A 960 36.64 -85.30 -8.57
C LYS A 960 35.95 -86.50 -7.92
N ASP A 961 35.54 -86.36 -6.67
CA ASP A 961 35.04 -87.46 -5.85
C ASP A 961 33.50 -87.45 -5.73
N PHE A 962 32.83 -86.55 -6.47
CA PHE A 962 31.38 -86.42 -6.44
C PHE A 962 30.70 -87.37 -7.44
N ILE A 963 29.79 -88.22 -6.97
CA ILE A 963 29.22 -89.35 -7.73
C ILE A 963 28.13 -88.96 -8.75
N HIS A 964 27.53 -87.77 -8.60
CA HIS A 964 26.48 -87.28 -9.47
C HIS A 964 27.10 -86.27 -10.43
N ASN A 965 27.21 -86.60 -11.71
CA ASN A 965 27.70 -85.66 -12.74
C ASN A 965 26.57 -85.27 -13.68
N ILE A 966 26.60 -84.02 -14.13
CA ILE A 966 25.70 -83.55 -15.19
C ILE A 966 26.05 -84.28 -16.48
N LYS A 967 25.07 -84.99 -17.02
CA LYS A 967 25.15 -85.79 -18.24
C LYS A 967 24.54 -85.07 -19.43
N THR A 968 23.61 -84.15 -19.21
CA THR A 968 22.92 -83.46 -20.31
C THR A 968 22.66 -82.00 -19.97
N LEU A 969 23.04 -81.11 -20.88
CA LEU A 969 22.73 -79.68 -20.84
C LEU A 969 21.97 -79.30 -22.12
N THR A 970 20.75 -78.82 -21.99
CA THR A 970 19.95 -78.32 -23.11
C THR A 970 19.90 -76.80 -23.04
N LEU A 971 20.43 -76.13 -24.07
CA LEU A 971 20.47 -74.67 -24.17
C LEU A 971 19.20 -74.10 -24.83
N PRO A 972 18.81 -72.85 -24.53
CA PRO A 972 17.66 -72.20 -25.17
C PRO A 972 17.92 -71.87 -26.65
N ASN A 973 16.85 -71.56 -27.38
CA ASN A 973 16.90 -71.24 -28.82
C ASN A 973 17.76 -70.01 -29.16
N ASN A 974 18.03 -69.11 -28.21
CA ASN A 974 18.86 -67.92 -28.39
C ASN A 974 20.34 -68.15 -28.03
N CYS A 975 20.78 -69.41 -27.93
CA CYS A 975 22.14 -69.80 -27.51
C CYS A 975 23.30 -69.12 -28.28
N SER A 976 23.05 -68.66 -29.52
CA SER A 976 24.03 -67.91 -30.33
C SER A 976 24.46 -66.58 -29.71
N ASN A 977 23.69 -66.04 -28.77
CA ASN A 977 23.89 -64.74 -28.15
C ASN A 977 24.28 -64.85 -26.65
N ILE A 978 24.57 -66.06 -26.18
CA ILE A 978 24.91 -66.34 -24.78
C ILE A 978 26.43 -66.41 -24.65
N GLU A 979 27.00 -65.63 -23.71
CA GLU A 979 28.38 -65.80 -23.28
C GLU A 979 28.48 -67.07 -22.44
N ILE A 980 29.28 -68.03 -22.88
CA ILE A 980 29.41 -69.28 -22.15
C ILE A 980 30.89 -69.56 -21.88
N GLY A 981 31.18 -69.80 -20.60
CA GLY A 981 32.51 -70.06 -20.08
C GLY A 981 33.18 -71.28 -20.71
N SER A 982 34.51 -71.31 -20.69
CA SER A 982 35.34 -72.34 -21.33
C SER A 982 35.20 -73.72 -20.71
N LEU A 983 34.78 -73.80 -19.44
CA LEU A 983 34.75 -75.04 -18.65
C LEU A 983 33.50 -75.09 -17.77
N ILE A 984 32.31 -75.29 -18.36
CA ILE A 984 31.07 -75.32 -17.56
C ILE A 984 30.99 -76.56 -16.65
N ILE A 985 31.51 -77.70 -17.11
CA ILE A 985 31.51 -79.00 -16.41
C ILE A 985 32.91 -79.61 -16.51
N LYS A 986 33.29 -80.42 -15.50
CA LYS A 986 34.52 -81.21 -15.52
C LYS A 986 34.46 -82.27 -16.61
N LYS A 987 35.51 -82.37 -17.45
CA LYS A 987 35.68 -83.41 -18.47
C LYS A 987 35.36 -84.80 -17.88
N SER A 988 34.24 -85.39 -18.27
CA SER A 988 33.84 -86.74 -17.88
C SER A 988 33.27 -87.47 -19.09
N GLU A 989 33.59 -88.75 -19.20
CA GLU A 989 33.16 -89.64 -20.28
C GLU A 989 31.62 -89.69 -20.28
N SER A 990 30.94 -89.25 -21.35
CA SER A 990 29.47 -89.26 -21.59
C SER A 990 28.63 -87.97 -21.42
N PHE A 991 29.22 -86.76 -21.44
CA PHE A 991 28.44 -85.52 -21.42
C PHE A 991 27.83 -85.13 -22.79
N LYS A 992 26.56 -84.70 -22.79
CA LYS A 992 25.80 -84.27 -23.98
C LYS A 992 25.35 -82.82 -23.84
N ILE A 993 25.51 -82.02 -24.91
CA ILE A 993 24.88 -80.71 -25.03
C ILE A 993 23.89 -80.73 -26.17
N ASN A 994 22.65 -80.34 -25.88
CA ASN A 994 21.62 -80.13 -26.88
C ASN A 994 21.52 -78.64 -27.17
N VAL A 995 21.68 -78.26 -28.44
CA VAL A 995 21.65 -76.87 -28.89
C VAL A 995 20.53 -76.71 -29.91
N ARG A 996 19.76 -75.61 -29.80
CA ARG A 996 18.68 -75.25 -30.72
C ARG A 996 18.96 -73.91 -31.38
N GLY A 997 18.59 -73.76 -32.65
CA GLY A 997 18.61 -72.47 -33.34
C GLY A 997 19.95 -72.03 -33.94
N VAL A 998 20.98 -72.89 -33.93
CA VAL A 998 22.26 -72.66 -34.60
C VAL A 998 22.59 -73.81 -35.53
N SER A 999 22.99 -73.49 -36.75
CA SER A 999 23.50 -74.45 -37.75
C SER A 999 25.03 -74.56 -37.75
N THR A 1000 25.72 -73.66 -37.04
CA THR A 1000 27.19 -73.58 -36.94
C THR A 1000 27.59 -72.98 -35.57
N LYS A 1001 28.81 -73.27 -35.09
CA LYS A 1001 29.36 -72.71 -33.84
C LYS A 1001 29.30 -71.17 -33.81
N PRO A 1002 28.70 -70.54 -32.78
CA PRO A 1002 28.76 -69.08 -32.57
C PRO A 1002 30.18 -68.59 -32.25
N GLU A 1003 30.60 -67.45 -32.81
CA GLU A 1003 31.95 -66.86 -32.59
C GLU A 1003 32.21 -66.40 -31.14
N ILE A 1004 31.15 -66.06 -30.42
CA ILE A 1004 31.21 -65.57 -29.03
C ILE A 1004 31.50 -66.69 -28.00
N TRP A 1005 31.43 -67.95 -28.40
CA TRP A 1005 31.79 -69.07 -27.51
C TRP A 1005 33.31 -69.25 -27.48
N ALA A 1006 33.88 -69.50 -26.29
CA ALA A 1006 35.33 -69.62 -26.12
C ALA A 1006 35.98 -70.57 -27.16
N LYS A 1007 37.10 -70.15 -27.77
CA LYS A 1007 37.74 -70.84 -28.89
C LYS A 1007 38.08 -72.32 -28.59
N ASP A 1008 38.45 -72.62 -27.34
CA ASP A 1008 38.88 -73.95 -26.91
C ASP A 1008 37.75 -74.91 -26.50
N TRP A 1009 36.50 -74.45 -26.43
CA TRP A 1009 35.40 -75.25 -25.86
C TRP A 1009 35.04 -76.48 -26.71
N PHE A 1010 35.22 -76.44 -28.03
CA PHE A 1010 34.76 -77.49 -28.95
C PHE A 1010 35.83 -78.42 -29.52
N LYS A 1011 37.10 -78.32 -29.09
CA LYS A 1011 38.19 -79.13 -29.67
C LYS A 1011 38.01 -80.66 -29.50
N GLU A 1012 37.16 -81.09 -28.56
CA GLU A 1012 36.97 -82.49 -28.16
C GLU A 1012 35.49 -82.96 -28.27
N TRP A 1013 34.68 -82.33 -29.12
CA TRP A 1013 33.25 -82.62 -29.26
C TRP A 1013 32.91 -83.16 -30.65
N ASN A 1014 32.11 -84.22 -30.71
CA ASN A 1014 31.57 -84.76 -31.95
C ASN A 1014 30.07 -84.42 -32.09
N GLU A 1015 29.71 -83.83 -33.22
CA GLU A 1015 28.32 -83.58 -33.61
C GLU A 1015 27.64 -84.91 -33.99
N SER A 1016 26.42 -85.12 -33.51
CA SER A 1016 25.57 -86.25 -33.92
C SER A 1016 24.45 -85.77 -34.86
N ASP A 1017 23.92 -86.66 -35.69
CA ASP A 1017 22.90 -86.34 -36.71
C ASP A 1017 21.72 -85.52 -36.13
N GLN A 1018 21.31 -84.50 -36.89
CA GLN A 1018 20.23 -83.59 -36.52
C GLN A 1018 18.91 -84.36 -36.34
N THR A 1019 18.31 -84.27 -35.14
CA THR A 1019 17.05 -84.98 -34.84
C THR A 1019 15.84 -84.21 -35.38
N ALA A 1020 14.71 -84.90 -35.58
CA ALA A 1020 13.44 -84.30 -36.01
C ALA A 1020 12.98 -83.23 -34.99
N GLY A 1021 13.23 -81.96 -35.30
CA GLY A 1021 13.01 -80.82 -34.38
C GLY A 1021 14.09 -79.74 -34.43
N GLY A 1022 15.15 -79.90 -35.23
CA GLY A 1022 16.20 -78.88 -35.39
C GLY A 1022 17.13 -78.76 -34.18
N ILE A 1023 17.18 -79.80 -33.33
CA ILE A 1023 18.12 -79.92 -32.21
C ILE A 1023 19.40 -80.56 -32.71
N ILE A 1024 20.53 -79.89 -32.49
CA ILE A 1024 21.87 -80.46 -32.71
C ILE A 1024 22.39 -80.94 -31.37
N THR A 1025 22.72 -82.22 -31.28
CA THR A 1025 23.32 -82.82 -30.08
C THR A 1025 24.82 -82.98 -30.30
N TRP A 1026 25.60 -82.37 -29.42
CA TRP A 1026 27.05 -82.49 -29.38
C TRP A 1026 27.39 -83.45 -28.25
N ASN A 1027 28.15 -84.50 -28.56
CA ASN A 1027 28.61 -85.47 -27.58
C ASN A 1027 30.08 -85.19 -27.28
N TYR A 1028 30.41 -85.06 -26.00
CA TYR A 1028 31.79 -84.99 -25.56
C TYR A 1028 32.44 -86.37 -25.73
N THR A 1029 33.43 -86.47 -26.61
CA THR A 1029 34.27 -87.66 -26.76
C THR A 1029 35.60 -87.34 -26.12
N GLY A 1030 35.66 -87.51 -24.80
CA GLY A 1030 36.91 -87.48 -24.06
C GLY A 1030 37.89 -88.53 -24.55
#